data_AF-A0A0N1LTX6-F1
#
_entry.id   AF-A0A0N1LTX6-F1
#
_cell.length_a   1.000
_cell.length_b   1.000
_cell.length_c   1.000
_cell.angle_alpha   90.00
_cell.angle_beta   90.00
_cell.angle_gamma   90.00
#
_symmetry.space_group_name_H-M   'P 1'
#
loop_
_entity.id
_entity.type
_entity.pdbx_description
1 polymer ?
#
loop_
_entity_poly.entity_id
_entity_poly.type
_entity_poly.pdbx_seq_one_letter_code
_entity_poly.pdbx_strand_id
1 'polypeptide(L)'
;MKIERRYTTDGQSPYAAIQFRLTTSEIRNPDGSVVFRLENVEVPEGWSQVASDVLAQKYFRKAGVAARLKKVEEETVPSWLWRSVPDTDALAALPEAERFTSEHSSKQVFDRLAGCWTYWGWKGDYFASEDDARAFYDELRYMLAAQMVAPNSPQWFNTGLHWAYGVDGPGQGHYYVDYKTGKLTKSKSAYEHPQPHACFIQGIEDDLVNEGGIMDLWVREARLFKYGSGTGSNFSRLRGEGERLSGGGKSSGLMSFLKIGDRAAGAIKSGGTTRRAAKMVVVDADHPDIEAYIDWKVKEEQKVAALVTGSKTNQKHLKAILKACVNCQGSGDDCFDPEKNPALRREVKLARRALVTDAMIKRVIQFAKQGYKEIDFPIYDTDWDSEAYLTVSGQNSNNSVSLKDDFLRAVETDGDWHLTSRTGKKVMKTLKARELWEKIGYAAWASADPGLHFNTTMNDWHTCKASGDIRASNPCSEYMFLDDTACNLASANLLTFYDTTTAKFDLDAYEHLCRLWTVVLEISVLMAQFPSKQIAELSYEFRTLGLGFANIGGLLMTMGLSYDSKEGRALCGALTAIMTGVSYATSAEMAKKLGPFPGYKKNAAHMLRVIRNHRRAAHGESRGYEALSVNPVPLDHAGCPIPEAIAHAKRAWDQALELGELHGYRNAQTTVVAPTGTIGLVMDCDTTGIEPDFALVKFKKLAGGGYWKIINRAVPAALRVLGYPESQIAEIEAYAVGHGSLSNAPAINVSTLKAKGFSDEALAKVEAALPTAFDIKFAFNKWTFGEDFLKDTLKIEADKIAEPSFDLLAALGFSKREIEAANIHICGAMTVEGAPHLKPEHYAVFDCANPCGKIGKRYLSVESHIRMMAAAQPFISGAISKTINMPNDATVEDCKSAYMLSWKLALKANALYRDGSKLSQPLNSQLIADDDEDEDIDTFLDKPMAARAAHVSEKVVERLVERIVVMREREKMPDRRKGYTQKAVVGGHKVYLRTGEYDDGRIGEIFIDMHKEGAALRSFINNFAIAVSLGLQYGVPLEEYVDAFTFTRFEPAGPVQGNDSIKYATSILDYVFRELAVSYMGRYDLAHVDPSETGFDAIGKGIEEGKAPEGTVAPASATKYLSKGLTRSRTDNLVVMRSAPATDAATPVKMAYSQPEAHAKSASRIGDVLEGATALKQEAEQDLSPTEKLEALQWSRAGAAQAQPVATKAERRAEAKARGYEGDSCSECGNFTLVRNGTCMKCDTCGSTTGCS
;
A
#
# COMPACT_ATOMS: atom_id res chain seq x y z
N MET A 1 -33.15 -9.95 25.99
CA MET A 1 -33.48 -9.95 24.56
C MET A 1 -34.37 -11.14 24.26
N LYS A 2 -35.38 -10.95 23.41
CA LYS A 2 -36.05 -12.06 22.73
C LYS A 2 -35.37 -12.35 21.39
N ILE A 3 -35.25 -13.62 21.03
CA ILE A 3 -34.51 -14.09 19.86
C ILE A 3 -35.45 -14.92 18.98
N GLU A 4 -35.63 -14.45 17.73
CA GLU A 4 -36.39 -15.17 16.71
C GLU A 4 -35.50 -16.22 16.04
N ARG A 5 -36.05 -17.41 15.75
CA ARG A 5 -35.41 -18.42 14.90
C ARG A 5 -35.83 -18.18 13.45
N ARG A 6 -34.90 -17.81 12.56
CA ARG A 6 -35.17 -17.59 11.13
C ARG A 6 -34.60 -18.71 10.24
N TYR A 7 -33.47 -19.30 10.62
CA TYR A 7 -32.77 -20.33 9.85
C TYR A 7 -32.79 -21.71 10.51
N THR A 8 -33.11 -21.77 11.80
CA THR A 8 -32.96 -22.97 12.63
C THR A 8 -34.30 -23.46 13.18
N THR A 9 -34.46 -24.79 13.28
CA THR A 9 -35.64 -25.42 13.91
C THR A 9 -35.28 -25.88 15.32
N ASP A 10 -36.16 -25.67 16.30
CA ASP A 10 -35.88 -26.09 17.67
C ASP A 10 -35.74 -27.62 17.79
N GLY A 11 -34.84 -28.06 18.67
CA GLY A 11 -34.46 -29.47 18.81
C GLY A 11 -33.64 -30.06 17.65
N GLN A 12 -33.49 -29.36 16.52
CA GLN A 12 -32.69 -29.80 15.37
C GLN A 12 -31.30 -29.15 15.38
N SER A 13 -30.27 -29.89 14.95
CA SER A 13 -28.93 -29.31 14.77
C SER A 13 -28.95 -28.24 13.67
N PRO A 14 -28.35 -27.04 13.86
CA PRO A 14 -28.28 -26.01 12.82
C PRO A 14 -27.45 -26.46 11.61
N TYR A 15 -26.62 -27.49 11.77
CA TYR A 15 -25.87 -28.13 10.69
C TYR A 15 -26.69 -29.15 9.88
N ALA A 16 -27.92 -29.49 10.28
CA ALA A 16 -28.70 -30.57 9.64
C ALA A 16 -29.13 -30.26 8.19
N ALA A 17 -29.17 -29.00 7.81
CA ALA A 17 -29.45 -28.55 6.44
C ALA A 17 -28.18 -28.23 5.62
N ILE A 18 -26.99 -28.44 6.19
CA ILE A 18 -25.70 -28.06 5.61
C ILE A 18 -24.86 -29.31 5.40
N GLN A 19 -24.50 -29.62 4.15
CA GLN A 19 -23.57 -30.71 3.85
C GLN A 19 -22.14 -30.29 4.20
N PHE A 20 -21.31 -31.26 4.61
CA PHE A 20 -19.90 -31.06 4.96
C PHE A 20 -19.02 -32.04 4.18
N ARG A 21 -17.86 -31.55 3.74
CA ARG A 21 -16.84 -32.33 3.03
C ARG A 21 -15.52 -32.30 3.80
N LEU A 22 -14.71 -33.35 3.61
CA LEU A 22 -13.31 -33.35 4.02
C LEU A 22 -12.44 -32.73 2.92
N THR A 23 -11.41 -31.99 3.31
CA THR A 23 -10.36 -31.48 2.42
C THR A 23 -8.99 -31.56 3.10
N THR A 24 -7.93 -31.27 2.34
CA THR A 24 -6.57 -31.10 2.85
C THR A 24 -6.12 -29.66 2.57
N SER A 25 -5.54 -29.01 3.58
CA SER A 25 -4.89 -27.70 3.44
C SER A 25 -3.37 -27.91 3.50
N GLU A 26 -2.65 -27.44 2.48
CA GLU A 26 -1.19 -27.58 2.39
C GLU A 26 -0.52 -26.27 1.96
N ILE A 27 0.67 -26.01 2.51
CA ILE A 27 1.56 -24.92 2.11
C ILE A 27 2.91 -25.54 1.75
N ARG A 28 3.42 -25.20 0.56
CA ARG A 28 4.78 -25.53 0.12
C ARG A 28 5.64 -24.29 -0.08
N ASN A 29 6.91 -24.44 0.25
CA ASN A 29 7.98 -23.53 -0.13
C ASN A 29 8.17 -23.51 -1.65
N PRO A 30 8.91 -22.51 -2.20
CA PRO A 30 9.23 -22.45 -3.62
C PRO A 30 10.09 -23.62 -4.14
N ASP A 31 10.76 -24.36 -3.26
CA ASP A 31 11.54 -25.58 -3.54
C ASP A 31 10.70 -26.88 -3.52
N GLY A 32 9.39 -26.77 -3.27
CA GLY A 32 8.48 -27.91 -3.16
C GLY A 32 8.42 -28.59 -1.78
N SER A 33 9.24 -28.18 -0.80
CA SER A 33 9.19 -28.68 0.58
C SER A 33 7.93 -28.23 1.31
N VAL A 34 7.39 -29.06 2.20
CA VAL A 34 6.11 -28.80 2.90
C VAL A 34 6.36 -27.97 4.16
N VAL A 35 5.75 -26.78 4.21
CA VAL A 35 5.79 -25.85 5.37
C VAL A 35 4.69 -26.18 6.37
N PHE A 36 3.52 -26.57 5.87
CA PHE A 36 2.35 -26.93 6.66
C PHE A 36 1.47 -27.88 5.85
N ARG A 37 0.92 -28.92 6.49
CA ARG A 37 -0.09 -29.81 5.92
C ARG A 37 -1.06 -30.20 7.02
N LEU A 38 -2.36 -30.13 6.73
CA LEU A 38 -3.42 -30.62 7.60
C LEU A 38 -4.46 -31.34 6.75
N GLU A 39 -4.59 -32.64 7.00
CA GLU A 39 -5.52 -33.54 6.30
C GLU A 39 -6.84 -33.65 7.06
N ASN A 40 -7.87 -34.13 6.38
CA ASN A 40 -9.19 -34.41 6.94
C ASN A 40 -9.84 -33.18 7.62
N VAL A 41 -9.63 -32.00 7.03
CA VAL A 41 -10.26 -30.74 7.43
C VAL A 41 -11.74 -30.79 7.04
N GLU A 42 -12.65 -30.76 8.01
CA GLU A 42 -14.09 -30.77 7.76
C GLU A 42 -14.64 -29.35 7.62
N VAL A 43 -15.20 -29.04 6.45
CA VAL A 43 -15.79 -27.72 6.08
C VAL A 43 -17.15 -27.91 5.42
N PRO A 44 -18.07 -26.92 5.47
CA PRO A 44 -19.29 -26.96 4.69
C PRO A 44 -18.98 -27.11 3.19
N GLU A 45 -19.79 -27.90 2.47
CA GLU A 45 -19.48 -28.32 1.10
C GLU A 45 -19.25 -27.15 0.14
N GLY A 46 -20.10 -26.11 0.25
CA GLY A 46 -20.05 -24.90 -0.58
C GLY A 46 -18.91 -23.92 -0.29
N TRP A 47 -18.12 -24.11 0.79
CA TRP A 47 -16.95 -23.26 1.05
C TRP A 47 -15.90 -23.48 -0.04
N SER A 48 -15.28 -22.39 -0.53
CA SER A 48 -14.17 -22.54 -1.46
C SER A 48 -12.96 -23.17 -0.78
N GLN A 49 -12.03 -23.69 -1.57
CA GLN A 49 -10.74 -24.13 -1.02
C GLN A 49 -9.96 -22.95 -0.41
N VAL A 50 -10.17 -21.69 -0.83
CA VAL A 50 -9.50 -20.52 -0.19
C VAL A 50 -10.04 -20.30 1.23
N ALA A 51 -11.35 -20.29 1.43
CA ALA A 51 -11.92 -20.18 2.78
C ALA A 51 -11.50 -21.35 3.67
N SER A 52 -11.47 -22.56 3.11
CA SER A 52 -10.99 -23.79 3.76
C SER A 52 -9.52 -23.70 4.18
N ASP A 53 -8.64 -23.29 3.24
CA ASP A 53 -7.21 -23.07 3.47
C ASP A 53 -6.99 -22.03 4.58
N VAL A 54 -7.66 -20.88 4.51
CA VAL A 54 -7.48 -19.79 5.50
C VAL A 54 -7.98 -20.19 6.89
N LEU A 55 -9.12 -20.89 6.99
CA LEU A 55 -9.63 -21.44 8.25
C LEU A 55 -8.64 -22.43 8.87
N ALA A 56 -8.23 -23.45 8.10
CA ALA A 56 -7.32 -24.50 8.54
C ALA A 56 -5.92 -23.97 8.89
N GLN A 57 -5.43 -22.97 8.14
CA GLN A 57 -4.09 -22.40 8.33
C GLN A 57 -4.04 -21.41 9.49
N LYS A 58 -5.01 -20.49 9.61
CA LYS A 58 -4.96 -19.37 10.55
C LYS A 58 -5.85 -19.53 11.78
N TYR A 59 -7.05 -20.07 11.65
CA TYR A 59 -8.08 -19.99 12.68
C TYR A 59 -8.28 -21.28 13.50
N PHE A 60 -7.92 -22.45 12.95
CA PHE A 60 -7.81 -23.68 13.73
C PHE A 60 -6.69 -23.59 14.78
N ARG A 61 -7.05 -23.83 16.04
CA ARG A 61 -6.12 -23.97 17.16
C ARG A 61 -5.20 -25.17 16.92
N LYS A 62 -3.89 -24.91 16.79
CA LYS A 62 -2.88 -25.91 16.39
C LYS A 62 -2.47 -26.91 17.48
N ALA A 63 -2.71 -26.57 18.74
CA ALA A 63 -2.27 -27.38 19.88
C ALA A 63 -3.08 -27.07 21.15
N GLY A 64 -3.18 -28.08 22.03
CA GLY A 64 -3.85 -27.98 23.33
C GLY A 64 -5.35 -28.28 23.30
N VAL A 65 -5.89 -28.79 22.20
CA VAL A 65 -7.27 -29.30 22.15
C VAL A 65 -7.26 -30.73 22.72
N ALA A 66 -7.92 -30.98 23.84
CA ALA A 66 -7.92 -32.30 24.46
C ALA A 66 -8.81 -33.29 23.69
N ALA A 67 -8.29 -34.49 23.40
CA ALA A 67 -9.02 -35.53 22.67
C ALA A 67 -10.20 -36.15 23.45
N ARG A 68 -10.25 -35.95 24.77
CA ARG A 68 -11.37 -36.31 25.66
C ARG A 68 -11.63 -35.17 26.62
N LEU A 69 -12.91 -34.81 26.79
CA LEU A 69 -13.38 -33.66 27.55
C LEU A 69 -14.53 -34.08 28.46
N LYS A 70 -14.56 -33.57 29.69
CA LYS A 70 -15.71 -33.68 30.61
C LYS A 70 -16.33 -32.30 30.86
N LYS A 71 -17.64 -32.24 31.05
CA LYS A 71 -18.35 -31.01 31.40
C LYS A 71 -18.09 -30.66 32.87
N VAL A 72 -18.06 -29.36 33.16
CA VAL A 72 -18.04 -28.85 34.53
C VAL A 72 -19.43 -28.37 34.90
N GLU A 73 -19.98 -28.95 35.94
CA GLU A 73 -21.29 -28.58 36.50
C GLU A 73 -21.24 -27.15 37.07
N GLU A 74 -22.17 -26.31 36.61
CA GLU A 74 -22.35 -24.94 37.08
C GLU A 74 -23.84 -24.67 37.29
N GLU A 75 -24.33 -24.73 38.53
CA GLU A 75 -25.76 -24.65 38.90
C GLU A 75 -26.52 -23.41 38.36
N THR A 76 -25.78 -22.34 38.02
CA THR A 76 -26.34 -21.08 37.48
C THR A 76 -26.37 -21.02 35.94
N VAL A 77 -25.99 -22.10 35.27
CA VAL A 77 -25.91 -22.23 33.81
C VAL A 77 -26.64 -23.51 33.38
N PRO A 78 -27.48 -23.47 32.33
CA PRO A 78 -28.10 -24.66 31.76
C PRO A 78 -27.07 -25.73 31.37
N SER A 79 -27.40 -27.01 31.58
CA SER A 79 -26.43 -28.12 31.46
C SER A 79 -25.86 -28.33 30.05
N TRP A 80 -26.60 -27.94 29.01
CA TRP A 80 -26.11 -27.94 27.62
C TRP A 80 -25.06 -26.85 27.34
N LEU A 81 -25.04 -25.78 28.14
CA LEU A 81 -24.19 -24.60 28.00
C LEU A 81 -22.99 -24.62 28.96
N TRP A 82 -22.88 -25.65 29.81
CA TRP A 82 -21.72 -25.91 30.67
C TRP A 82 -20.42 -25.96 29.86
N ARG A 83 -19.36 -25.37 30.43
CA ARG A 83 -18.01 -25.44 29.87
C ARG A 83 -17.44 -26.86 29.98
N SER A 84 -16.43 -27.15 29.18
CA SER A 84 -15.69 -28.42 29.23
C SER A 84 -14.25 -28.22 29.70
N VAL A 85 -13.66 -29.26 30.28
CA VAL A 85 -12.24 -29.34 30.67
C VAL A 85 -11.64 -30.67 30.19
N PRO A 86 -10.30 -30.78 30.05
CA PRO A 86 -9.64 -32.03 29.70
C PRO A 86 -10.02 -33.13 30.70
N ASP A 87 -10.48 -34.28 30.19
CA ASP A 87 -10.78 -35.42 31.06
C ASP A 87 -9.50 -36.22 31.33
N THR A 88 -8.77 -35.84 32.37
CA THR A 88 -7.49 -36.46 32.80
C THR A 88 -7.48 -37.98 32.75
N ASP A 89 -8.61 -38.59 33.13
CA ASP A 89 -8.68 -40.02 33.43
C ASP A 89 -8.95 -40.80 32.13
N ALA A 90 -9.82 -40.25 31.27
CA ALA A 90 -10.03 -40.74 29.91
C ALA A 90 -8.84 -40.44 28.97
N LEU A 91 -8.09 -39.35 29.20
CA LEU A 91 -6.87 -39.01 28.47
C LEU A 91 -5.70 -39.92 28.86
N ALA A 92 -5.60 -40.34 30.13
CA ALA A 92 -4.55 -41.26 30.57
C ALA A 92 -4.59 -42.59 29.81
N ALA A 93 -5.78 -43.04 29.40
CA ALA A 93 -6.00 -44.23 28.57
C ALA A 93 -5.58 -44.08 27.09
N LEU A 94 -5.27 -42.87 26.61
CA LEU A 94 -4.75 -42.62 25.26
C LEU A 94 -3.21 -42.53 25.25
N PRO A 95 -2.55 -42.88 24.12
CA PRO A 95 -1.14 -42.60 23.89
C PRO A 95 -0.83 -41.11 24.07
N GLU A 96 0.33 -40.76 24.63
CA GLU A 96 0.63 -39.38 25.04
C GLU A 96 0.53 -38.36 23.88
N ALA A 97 0.99 -38.74 22.69
CA ALA A 97 0.91 -37.93 21.47
C ALA A 97 -0.52 -37.70 20.95
N GLU A 98 -1.49 -38.50 21.38
CA GLU A 98 -2.91 -38.40 20.98
C GLU A 98 -3.77 -37.63 21.99
N ARG A 99 -3.24 -37.32 23.19
CA ARG A 99 -4.01 -36.66 24.27
C ARG A 99 -4.41 -35.24 23.93
N PHE A 100 -3.51 -34.50 23.26
CA PHE A 100 -3.71 -33.10 22.89
C PHE A 100 -3.37 -32.88 21.42
N THR A 101 -4.34 -32.41 20.65
CA THR A 101 -4.31 -32.27 19.20
C THR A 101 -4.69 -30.85 18.77
N SER A 102 -5.04 -30.68 17.49
CA SER A 102 -5.56 -29.45 16.90
C SER A 102 -7.10 -29.46 16.74
N GLU A 103 -7.68 -28.33 16.34
CA GLU A 103 -8.98 -28.32 15.65
C GLU A 103 -8.82 -28.89 14.24
N HIS A 104 -9.79 -29.71 13.81
CA HIS A 104 -9.86 -30.32 12.47
C HIS A 104 -11.19 -30.08 11.76
N SER A 105 -12.25 -29.70 12.49
CA SER A 105 -13.56 -29.38 11.92
C SER A 105 -13.95 -27.93 12.18
N SER A 106 -14.47 -27.28 11.13
CA SER A 106 -15.14 -25.98 11.18
C SER A 106 -16.25 -25.91 12.25
N LYS A 107 -16.98 -27.01 12.47
CA LYS A 107 -18.02 -27.10 13.52
C LYS A 107 -17.45 -26.84 14.91
N GLN A 108 -16.24 -27.33 15.21
CA GLN A 108 -15.58 -27.08 16.50
C GLN A 108 -15.35 -25.58 16.73
N VAL A 109 -14.96 -24.86 15.67
CA VAL A 109 -14.73 -23.41 15.71
C VAL A 109 -16.06 -22.65 15.90
N PHE A 110 -17.07 -22.99 15.12
CA PHE A 110 -18.39 -22.35 15.20
C PHE A 110 -19.05 -22.60 16.57
N ASP A 111 -19.01 -23.84 17.07
CA ASP A 111 -19.54 -24.24 18.38
C ASP A 111 -18.82 -23.50 19.52
N ARG A 112 -17.47 -23.38 19.50
CA ARG A 112 -16.76 -22.65 20.58
C ARG A 112 -17.01 -21.14 20.54
N LEU A 113 -17.18 -20.55 19.36
CA LEU A 113 -17.46 -19.12 19.22
C LEU A 113 -18.89 -18.82 19.73
N ALA A 114 -19.90 -19.43 19.12
CA ALA A 114 -21.29 -19.23 19.47
C ALA A 114 -21.58 -19.65 20.93
N GLY A 115 -21.01 -20.76 21.40
CA GLY A 115 -21.20 -21.28 22.74
C GLY A 115 -20.59 -20.37 23.81
N CYS A 116 -19.40 -19.80 23.55
CA CYS A 116 -18.77 -18.85 24.46
C CYS A 116 -19.56 -17.53 24.56
N TRP A 117 -20.02 -16.97 23.44
CA TRP A 117 -20.90 -15.79 23.48
C TRP A 117 -22.23 -16.12 24.18
N THR A 118 -22.84 -17.28 23.94
CA THR A 118 -24.08 -17.66 24.61
C THR A 118 -23.89 -17.84 26.12
N TYR A 119 -22.79 -18.47 26.55
CA TYR A 119 -22.44 -18.66 27.96
C TYR A 119 -22.24 -17.34 28.71
N TRP A 120 -21.53 -16.37 28.11
CA TRP A 120 -21.37 -15.03 28.70
C TRP A 120 -22.63 -14.18 28.60
N GLY A 121 -23.44 -14.34 27.55
CA GLY A 121 -24.75 -13.70 27.41
C GLY A 121 -25.76 -14.18 28.45
N TRP A 122 -25.79 -15.49 28.72
CA TRP A 122 -26.59 -16.07 29.79
C TRP A 122 -26.17 -15.53 31.16
N LYS A 123 -24.86 -15.59 31.47
CA LYS A 123 -24.31 -15.05 32.71
C LYS A 123 -24.54 -13.54 32.88
N GLY A 124 -24.67 -12.80 31.79
CA GLY A 124 -24.93 -11.36 31.78
C GLY A 124 -26.41 -10.94 31.67
N ASP A 125 -27.38 -11.85 31.80
CA ASP A 125 -28.84 -11.57 31.74
C ASP A 125 -29.30 -10.98 30.38
N TYR A 126 -28.65 -11.40 29.27
CA TYR A 126 -28.96 -10.93 27.92
C TYR A 126 -30.17 -11.63 27.27
N PHE A 127 -30.58 -12.80 27.75
CA PHE A 127 -31.68 -13.58 27.17
C PHE A 127 -32.94 -13.52 28.05
N ALA A 128 -34.14 -13.52 27.46
CA ALA A 128 -35.38 -13.46 28.22
C ALA A 128 -35.86 -14.84 28.71
N SER A 129 -35.32 -15.92 28.15
CA SER A 129 -35.58 -17.32 28.47
C SER A 129 -34.38 -18.19 28.11
N GLU A 130 -34.41 -19.48 28.47
CA GLU A 130 -33.41 -20.45 27.99
C GLU A 130 -33.57 -20.73 26.48
N ASP A 131 -34.80 -20.69 25.97
CA ASP A 131 -35.10 -20.93 24.55
C ASP A 131 -34.55 -19.80 23.67
N ASP A 132 -34.58 -18.55 24.14
CA ASP A 132 -33.90 -17.41 23.50
C ASP A 132 -32.37 -17.64 23.42
N ALA A 133 -31.77 -18.23 24.46
CA ALA A 133 -30.34 -18.53 24.48
C ALA A 133 -29.98 -19.70 23.54
N ARG A 134 -30.85 -20.71 23.43
CA ARG A 134 -30.73 -21.82 22.45
C ARG A 134 -30.85 -21.29 21.02
N ALA A 135 -31.88 -20.47 20.74
CA ALA A 135 -32.07 -19.83 19.44
C ALA A 135 -30.85 -18.98 19.04
N PHE A 136 -30.29 -18.19 19.96
CA PHE A 136 -29.06 -17.41 19.72
C PHE A 136 -27.85 -18.32 19.40
N TYR A 137 -27.68 -19.41 20.15
CA TYR A 137 -26.61 -20.38 19.90
C TYR A 137 -26.74 -21.09 18.55
N ASP A 138 -27.97 -21.41 18.13
CA ASP A 138 -28.21 -22.13 16.88
C ASP A 138 -28.11 -21.22 15.65
N GLU A 139 -28.77 -20.05 15.67
CA GLU A 139 -28.77 -19.09 14.56
C GLU A 139 -27.34 -18.60 14.24
N LEU A 140 -26.51 -18.35 15.25
CA LEU A 140 -25.11 -17.92 15.03
C LEU A 140 -24.25 -19.02 14.42
N ARG A 141 -24.49 -20.29 14.75
CA ARG A 141 -23.78 -21.43 14.14
C ARG A 141 -24.17 -21.62 12.69
N TYR A 142 -25.46 -21.42 12.36
CA TYR A 142 -25.92 -21.37 10.97
C TYR A 142 -25.26 -20.20 10.22
N MET A 143 -25.35 -18.96 10.74
CA MET A 143 -24.79 -17.76 10.08
C MET A 143 -23.29 -17.86 9.81
N LEU A 144 -22.51 -18.47 10.72
CA LEU A 144 -21.08 -18.73 10.53
C LEU A 144 -20.81 -19.81 9.48
N ALA A 145 -21.54 -20.92 9.51
CA ALA A 145 -21.39 -22.00 8.53
C ALA A 145 -21.82 -21.57 7.11
N ALA A 146 -22.83 -20.70 7.00
CA ALA A 146 -23.35 -20.15 5.76
C ALA A 146 -22.60 -18.89 5.26
N GLN A 147 -21.44 -18.54 5.85
CA GLN A 147 -20.57 -17.42 5.43
C GLN A 147 -21.26 -16.04 5.40
N MET A 148 -22.38 -15.88 6.10
CA MET A 148 -23.16 -14.63 6.13
C MET A 148 -22.45 -13.49 6.85
N VAL A 149 -21.49 -13.83 7.72
CA VAL A 149 -20.84 -12.91 8.66
C VAL A 149 -19.58 -13.53 9.23
N ALA A 150 -18.59 -12.70 9.55
CA ALA A 150 -17.40 -13.11 10.29
C ALA A 150 -17.01 -12.06 11.35
N PRO A 151 -16.64 -12.48 12.58
CA PRO A 151 -16.00 -11.61 13.56
C PRO A 151 -14.54 -11.33 13.17
N ASN A 152 -13.92 -10.32 13.81
CA ASN A 152 -12.51 -10.02 13.62
C ASN A 152 -11.56 -11.18 14.02
N SER A 153 -10.37 -11.26 13.41
CA SER A 153 -9.40 -12.35 13.63
C SER A 153 -9.11 -12.71 15.11
N PRO A 154 -8.91 -11.77 16.06
CA PRO A 154 -8.76 -12.11 17.49
C PRO A 154 -9.91 -12.89 18.14
N GLN A 155 -11.15 -12.80 17.65
CA GLN A 155 -12.25 -13.65 18.13
C GLN A 155 -11.99 -15.11 17.72
N TRP A 156 -11.72 -15.35 16.43
CA TRP A 156 -11.35 -16.67 15.92
C TRP A 156 -10.15 -17.29 16.65
N PHE A 157 -9.13 -16.49 17.01
CA PHE A 157 -7.95 -16.96 17.73
C PHE A 157 -8.20 -17.27 19.21
N ASN A 158 -8.96 -16.43 19.92
CA ASN A 158 -8.96 -16.39 21.38
C ASN A 158 -10.31 -16.82 22.01
N THR A 159 -11.44 -16.57 21.35
CA THR A 159 -12.78 -16.77 21.93
C THR A 159 -13.11 -18.26 22.01
N GLY A 160 -13.68 -18.66 23.16
CA GLY A 160 -14.17 -20.02 23.41
C GLY A 160 -13.13 -21.07 23.79
N LEU A 161 -11.82 -20.79 23.74
CA LEU A 161 -10.79 -21.81 24.05
C LEU A 161 -10.91 -22.38 25.48
N HIS A 162 -11.13 -21.52 26.48
CA HIS A 162 -11.36 -21.96 27.86
C HIS A 162 -12.74 -22.62 28.05
N TRP A 163 -13.80 -22.09 27.40
CA TRP A 163 -15.15 -22.63 27.54
C TRP A 163 -15.33 -24.01 26.88
N ALA A 164 -14.80 -24.19 25.67
CA ALA A 164 -14.97 -25.42 24.91
C ALA A 164 -14.02 -26.53 25.37
N TYR A 165 -12.76 -26.20 25.67
CA TYR A 165 -11.67 -27.17 25.84
C TYR A 165 -10.96 -27.10 27.20
N GLY A 166 -11.25 -26.10 28.04
CA GLY A 166 -10.52 -25.87 29.30
C GLY A 166 -9.07 -25.43 29.10
N VAL A 167 -8.73 -24.84 27.94
CA VAL A 167 -7.40 -24.25 27.70
C VAL A 167 -7.18 -23.07 28.64
N ASP A 168 -6.08 -23.09 29.39
CA ASP A 168 -5.72 -22.08 30.38
C ASP A 168 -4.20 -21.79 30.40
N GLY A 169 -3.78 -20.79 31.16
CA GLY A 169 -2.39 -20.39 31.39
C GLY A 169 -2.30 -19.18 32.34
N PRO A 170 -1.12 -18.87 32.89
CA PRO A 170 -0.97 -17.79 33.87
C PRO A 170 -1.23 -16.40 33.27
N GLY A 171 -2.00 -15.57 33.98
CA GLY A 171 -2.37 -14.21 33.58
C GLY A 171 -1.19 -13.28 33.37
N GLN A 172 -1.21 -12.50 32.28
CA GLN A 172 -0.01 -11.86 31.70
C GLN A 172 0.06 -10.34 31.92
N GLY A 173 -0.55 -9.86 33.01
CA GLY A 173 -0.64 -8.43 33.33
C GLY A 173 -1.89 -7.73 32.79
N HIS A 174 -2.82 -8.49 32.23
CA HIS A 174 -4.14 -8.03 31.79
C HIS A 174 -5.12 -7.75 32.94
N TYR A 175 -6.18 -7.01 32.62
CA TYR A 175 -7.28 -6.64 33.51
C TYR A 175 -8.62 -6.76 32.80
N TYR A 176 -9.69 -6.91 33.57
CA TYR A 176 -11.09 -6.84 33.13
C TYR A 176 -11.93 -6.11 34.18
N VAL A 177 -13.13 -5.65 33.82
CA VAL A 177 -14.11 -5.18 34.82
C VAL A 177 -15.08 -6.31 35.09
N ASP A 178 -15.18 -6.75 36.35
CA ASP A 178 -16.12 -7.79 36.74
C ASP A 178 -17.57 -7.29 36.59
N TYR A 179 -18.36 -7.97 35.75
CA TYR A 179 -19.69 -7.51 35.35
C TYR A 179 -20.73 -7.56 36.47
N LYS A 180 -20.51 -8.30 37.56
CA LYS A 180 -21.43 -8.36 38.71
C LYS A 180 -21.19 -7.24 39.72
N THR A 181 -19.92 -6.90 39.95
CA THR A 181 -19.50 -5.94 40.98
C THR A 181 -19.13 -4.57 40.41
N GLY A 182 -18.92 -4.46 39.09
CA GLY A 182 -18.44 -3.25 38.41
C GLY A 182 -16.98 -2.90 38.73
N LYS A 183 -16.19 -3.84 39.26
CA LYS A 183 -14.83 -3.57 39.75
C LYS A 183 -13.76 -4.01 38.78
N LEU A 184 -12.80 -3.12 38.50
CA LEU A 184 -11.56 -3.46 37.83
C LEU A 184 -10.84 -4.58 38.61
N THR A 185 -10.52 -5.65 37.91
CA THR A 185 -9.93 -6.87 38.44
C THR A 185 -8.76 -7.30 37.56
N LYS A 186 -7.65 -7.74 38.18
CA LYS A 186 -6.49 -8.25 37.45
C LYS A 186 -6.72 -9.72 37.06
N SER A 187 -6.47 -10.05 35.80
CA SER A 187 -6.65 -11.40 35.27
C SER A 187 -5.71 -12.41 35.94
N LYS A 188 -6.29 -13.51 36.43
CA LYS A 188 -5.54 -14.66 36.97
C LYS A 188 -5.16 -15.66 35.88
N SER A 189 -6.08 -15.86 34.92
CA SER A 189 -5.95 -16.69 33.73
C SER A 189 -5.58 -15.87 32.49
N ALA A 190 -4.97 -16.52 31.49
CA ALA A 190 -4.71 -15.99 30.16
C ALA A 190 -5.83 -16.26 29.13
N TYR A 191 -6.84 -17.07 29.47
CA TYR A 191 -7.87 -17.54 28.52
C TYR A 191 -9.31 -17.59 29.06
N GLU A 192 -9.52 -17.56 30.39
CA GLU A 192 -10.86 -17.53 31.03
C GLU A 192 -11.70 -16.35 30.51
N HIS A 193 -11.07 -15.18 30.48
CA HIS A 193 -11.50 -14.03 29.72
C HIS A 193 -10.67 -13.97 28.41
N PRO A 194 -11.28 -14.03 27.22
CA PRO A 194 -10.54 -13.88 25.97
C PRO A 194 -10.08 -12.43 25.74
N GLN A 195 -9.18 -12.23 24.76
CA GLN A 195 -8.94 -10.91 24.15
C GLN A 195 -9.57 -10.89 22.74
N PRO A 196 -10.88 -10.59 22.61
CA PRO A 196 -11.60 -10.61 21.33
C PRO A 196 -11.44 -9.32 20.51
N HIS A 197 -10.92 -8.24 21.10
CA HIS A 197 -10.85 -6.92 20.47
C HIS A 197 -9.72 -6.85 19.42
N ALA A 198 -10.00 -6.25 18.27
CA ALA A 198 -9.03 -6.10 17.18
C ALA A 198 -8.36 -4.73 17.14
N CYS A 199 -9.04 -3.70 17.64
CA CYS A 199 -8.67 -2.30 17.48
C CYS A 199 -8.58 -1.63 18.84
N PHE A 200 -7.47 -0.94 19.07
CA PHE A 200 -7.19 -0.20 20.31
C PHE A 200 -6.73 1.20 19.95
N ILE A 201 -7.19 2.17 20.73
CA ILE A 201 -6.64 3.52 20.79
C ILE A 201 -5.96 3.64 22.15
N GLN A 202 -4.75 4.21 22.21
CA GLN A 202 -3.97 4.31 23.43
C GLN A 202 -3.46 5.72 23.67
N GLY A 203 -3.64 6.20 24.90
CA GLY A 203 -3.11 7.46 25.39
C GLY A 203 -1.61 7.37 25.65
N ILE A 204 -0.95 8.52 25.52
CA ILE A 204 0.46 8.72 25.81
C ILE A 204 0.64 10.11 26.44
N GLU A 205 1.28 10.16 27.60
CA GLU A 205 1.70 11.40 28.24
C GLU A 205 3.18 11.73 27.95
N ASP A 206 3.53 13.00 28.12
CA ASP A 206 4.87 13.55 27.91
C ASP A 206 5.84 13.25 29.09
N ASP A 207 5.86 11.97 29.48
CA ASP A 207 6.69 11.34 30.50
C ASP A 207 7.44 10.14 29.89
N LEU A 208 8.67 9.87 30.34
CA LEU A 208 9.49 8.81 29.76
C LEU A 208 9.16 7.40 30.29
N VAL A 209 8.90 7.23 31.60
CA VAL A 209 8.97 5.91 32.28
C VAL A 209 7.80 5.58 33.21
N ASN A 210 6.96 6.54 33.57
CA ASN A 210 5.82 6.31 34.46
C ASN A 210 4.64 5.63 33.74
N GLU A 211 3.64 5.14 34.49
CA GLU A 211 2.42 4.55 33.93
C GLU A 211 1.70 5.58 33.02
N GLY A 212 1.43 5.23 31.76
CA GLY A 212 0.93 6.15 30.74
C GLY A 212 1.99 6.91 29.93
N GLY A 213 3.27 6.83 30.30
CA GLY A 213 4.40 7.43 29.57
C GLY A 213 4.86 6.64 28.34
N ILE A 214 5.91 7.15 27.68
CA ILE A 214 6.45 6.65 26.40
C ILE A 214 6.86 5.17 26.48
N MET A 215 7.66 4.79 27.49
CA MET A 215 8.16 3.41 27.62
C MET A 215 7.04 2.43 28.01
N ASP A 216 6.08 2.86 28.82
CA ASP A 216 4.91 2.06 29.19
C ASP A 216 3.99 1.80 27.98
N LEU A 217 3.80 2.78 27.07
CA LEU A 217 3.07 2.55 25.83
C LEU A 217 3.65 1.37 25.05
N TRP A 218 4.96 1.29 24.86
CA TRP A 218 5.58 0.18 24.12
C TRP A 218 5.39 -1.18 24.81
N VAL A 219 5.39 -1.20 26.15
CA VAL A 219 5.06 -2.41 26.93
C VAL A 219 3.58 -2.80 26.75
N ARG A 220 2.66 -1.84 26.72
CA ARG A 220 1.23 -2.09 26.43
C ARG A 220 1.01 -2.57 24.99
N GLU A 221 1.70 -1.97 24.02
CA GLU A 221 1.66 -2.40 22.60
C GLU A 221 2.21 -3.81 22.40
N ALA A 222 3.32 -4.16 23.06
CA ALA A 222 3.85 -5.53 23.03
C ALA A 222 2.84 -6.57 23.56
N ARG A 223 2.05 -6.25 24.59
CA ARG A 223 0.95 -7.10 25.06
C ARG A 223 -0.17 -7.23 24.02
N LEU A 224 -0.51 -6.16 23.29
CA LEU A 224 -1.52 -6.19 22.22
C LEU A 224 -1.09 -7.03 21.01
N PHE A 225 0.13 -6.81 20.51
CA PHE A 225 0.65 -7.53 19.34
C PHE A 225 0.75 -9.03 19.58
N LYS A 226 1.11 -9.47 20.80
CA LYS A 226 1.17 -10.89 21.19
C LYS A 226 -0.12 -11.66 20.90
N TYR A 227 -1.27 -11.03 21.14
CA TYR A 227 -2.62 -11.60 20.93
C TYR A 227 -3.24 -11.22 19.58
N GLY A 228 -2.47 -10.57 18.69
CA GLY A 228 -2.90 -10.20 17.34
C GLY A 228 -3.84 -9.00 17.27
N SER A 229 -3.81 -8.08 18.24
CA SER A 229 -4.57 -6.82 18.20
C SER A 229 -3.72 -5.68 17.63
N GLY A 230 -4.37 -4.71 16.98
CA GLY A 230 -3.75 -3.49 16.45
C GLY A 230 -4.02 -2.25 17.33
N THR A 231 -3.10 -1.29 17.31
CA THR A 231 -3.01 -0.15 18.25
C THR A 231 -2.84 1.17 17.52
N GLY A 232 -3.27 2.29 18.10
CA GLY A 232 -2.98 3.61 17.57
C GLY A 232 -2.95 4.70 18.64
N SER A 233 -2.10 5.72 18.44
CA SER A 233 -1.90 6.80 19.40
C SER A 233 -1.65 8.13 18.68
N ASN A 234 -2.15 9.23 19.25
CA ASN A 234 -1.78 10.58 18.84
C ASN A 234 -0.61 11.07 19.70
N PHE A 235 0.56 11.27 19.07
CA PHE A 235 1.81 11.60 19.73
C PHE A 235 1.96 13.09 20.04
N SER A 236 0.98 13.93 19.68
CA SER A 236 1.07 15.39 19.77
C SER A 236 1.03 15.96 21.19
N ARG A 237 0.89 15.12 22.22
CA ARG A 237 1.14 15.51 23.62
C ARG A 237 2.64 15.63 23.92
N LEU A 238 3.49 14.84 23.23
CA LEU A 238 4.93 14.87 23.42
C LEU A 238 5.53 16.21 23.00
N ARG A 239 6.53 16.69 23.74
CA ARG A 239 7.22 17.96 23.45
C ARG A 239 8.15 17.86 22.24
N GLY A 240 8.12 18.88 21.39
CA GLY A 240 8.91 18.94 20.16
C GLY A 240 10.42 19.05 20.38
N GLU A 241 11.18 18.93 19.30
CA GLU A 241 12.64 19.03 19.34
C GLU A 241 13.09 20.38 19.93
N GLY A 242 14.06 20.35 20.82
CA GLY A 242 14.59 21.57 21.44
C GLY A 242 13.77 22.16 22.59
N GLU A 243 12.55 21.67 22.86
CA GLU A 243 11.80 22.06 24.06
C GLU A 243 12.53 21.66 25.36
N ARG A 244 12.28 22.36 26.47
CA ARG A 244 13.06 22.18 27.71
C ARG A 244 12.70 20.88 28.44
N LEU A 245 13.69 20.29 29.12
CA LEU A 245 13.52 19.19 30.06
C LEU A 245 13.60 19.69 31.52
N SER A 246 12.92 19.00 32.44
CA SER A 246 12.86 19.36 33.86
C SER A 246 14.20 19.21 34.58
N GLY A 247 14.98 18.17 34.27
CA GLY A 247 16.35 17.97 34.75
C GLY A 247 17.42 18.83 34.07
N GLY A 248 17.02 19.80 33.23
CA GLY A 248 17.91 20.54 32.34
C GLY A 248 18.15 19.84 30.99
N GLY A 249 18.71 20.58 30.04
CA GLY A 249 18.86 20.12 28.65
C GLY A 249 17.63 20.38 27.76
N LYS A 250 17.57 19.66 26.64
CA LYS A 250 16.57 19.82 25.57
C LYS A 250 16.02 18.46 25.13
N SER A 251 14.77 18.45 24.67
CA SER A 251 14.10 17.30 24.06
C SER A 251 14.73 16.92 22.72
N SER A 252 14.75 15.62 22.42
CA SER A 252 15.08 15.04 21.12
C SER A 252 13.93 15.07 20.11
N GLY A 253 12.76 15.58 20.50
CA GLY A 253 11.53 15.57 19.68
C GLY A 253 10.87 14.19 19.60
N LEU A 254 9.65 14.16 19.05
CA LEU A 254 8.86 12.92 18.96
C LEU A 254 9.47 11.92 17.96
N MET A 255 10.20 12.41 16.95
CA MET A 255 10.76 11.59 15.87
C MET A 255 11.78 10.55 16.35
N SER A 256 12.50 10.83 17.45
CA SER A 256 13.39 9.84 18.08
C SER A 256 12.59 8.68 18.70
N PHE A 257 11.47 8.97 19.36
CA PHE A 257 10.63 7.97 19.99
C PHE A 257 9.81 7.16 18.98
N LEU A 258 9.32 7.78 17.91
CA LEU A 258 8.63 7.07 16.82
C LEU A 258 9.50 5.99 16.18
N LYS A 259 10.79 6.27 15.95
CA LYS A 259 11.75 5.30 15.38
C LYS A 259 11.99 4.11 16.31
N ILE A 260 12.01 4.32 17.62
CA ILE A 260 12.13 3.21 18.59
C ILE A 260 10.84 2.37 18.60
N GLY A 261 9.66 3.01 18.60
CA GLY A 261 8.37 2.31 18.55
C GLY A 261 8.15 1.50 17.27
N ASP A 262 8.58 2.01 16.12
CA ASP A 262 8.60 1.28 14.83
C ASP A 262 9.48 0.03 14.90
N ARG A 263 10.72 0.15 15.42
CA ARG A 263 11.62 -0.99 15.59
C ARG A 263 11.12 -2.01 16.61
N ALA A 264 10.48 -1.56 17.68
CA ALA A 264 9.82 -2.45 18.64
C ALA A 264 8.64 -3.21 18.01
N ALA A 265 7.84 -2.55 17.15
CA ALA A 265 6.74 -3.20 16.44
C ALA A 265 7.25 -4.27 15.44
N GLY A 266 8.26 -3.97 14.63
CA GLY A 266 8.83 -4.92 13.67
C GLY A 266 9.45 -6.18 14.30
N ALA A 267 9.93 -6.08 15.53
CA ALA A 267 10.47 -7.21 16.28
C ALA A 267 9.41 -8.18 16.83
N ILE A 268 8.12 -7.81 16.86
CA ILE A 268 7.07 -8.56 17.57
C ILE A 268 6.09 -9.21 16.58
N LYS A 269 5.92 -10.54 16.71
CA LYS A 269 5.03 -11.38 15.89
C LYS A 269 4.09 -12.18 16.81
N SER A 270 2.82 -12.34 16.43
CA SER A 270 1.84 -13.07 17.25
C SER A 270 2.06 -14.59 17.21
N GLY A 271 1.66 -15.30 18.27
CA GLY A 271 1.91 -16.75 18.38
C GLY A 271 1.21 -17.60 17.31
N GLY A 272 1.96 -18.54 16.71
CA GLY A 272 1.42 -19.65 15.91
C GLY A 272 1.08 -19.35 14.44
N THR A 273 0.86 -18.10 14.04
CA THR A 273 0.76 -17.70 12.61
C THR A 273 1.28 -16.28 12.36
N THR A 274 1.59 -16.01 11.08
CA THR A 274 2.47 -14.94 10.53
C THR A 274 1.97 -13.50 10.64
N ARG A 275 1.15 -13.12 11.64
CA ARG A 275 0.68 -11.74 11.76
C ARG A 275 1.75 -10.82 12.37
N ARG A 276 2.27 -9.89 11.55
CA ARG A 276 3.11 -8.76 11.96
C ARG A 276 2.31 -7.79 12.86
N ALA A 277 3.01 -7.00 13.67
CA ALA A 277 2.43 -5.87 14.41
C ALA A 277 1.71 -4.88 13.47
N ALA A 278 0.73 -4.13 14.00
CA ALA A 278 -0.02 -3.12 13.25
C ALA A 278 -0.29 -1.90 14.12
N LYS A 279 0.31 -0.76 13.76
CA LYS A 279 0.31 0.49 14.53
C LYS A 279 -0.21 1.66 13.70
N MET A 280 -1.00 2.56 14.29
CA MET A 280 -1.24 3.92 13.80
C MET A 280 -0.41 4.93 14.63
N VAL A 281 0.19 5.89 13.94
CA VAL A 281 0.82 7.07 14.54
C VAL A 281 0.08 8.29 14.01
N VAL A 282 -0.54 9.08 14.90
CA VAL A 282 -1.20 10.34 14.53
C VAL A 282 -0.42 11.55 15.07
N VAL A 283 -0.30 12.61 14.28
CA VAL A 283 0.26 13.91 14.71
C VAL A 283 -0.65 15.06 14.25
N ASP A 284 -0.92 16.02 15.12
CA ASP A 284 -1.73 17.21 14.85
C ASP A 284 -0.93 18.24 14.02
N ALA A 285 -1.56 18.89 13.05
CA ALA A 285 -0.86 19.79 12.12
C ALA A 285 -0.21 21.05 12.75
N ASP A 286 -0.47 21.35 14.03
CA ASP A 286 0.17 22.45 14.77
C ASP A 286 1.40 22.00 15.60
N HIS A 287 1.82 20.74 15.51
CA HIS A 287 2.96 20.23 16.28
C HIS A 287 4.31 20.77 15.74
N PRO A 288 5.27 21.19 16.60
CA PRO A 288 6.58 21.68 16.16
C PRO A 288 7.34 20.74 15.19
N ASP A 289 7.23 19.43 15.37
CA ASP A 289 7.96 18.42 14.60
C ASP A 289 7.19 17.98 13.32
N ILE A 290 6.02 18.56 13.03
CA ILE A 290 5.10 18.08 11.97
C ILE A 290 5.78 18.00 10.59
N GLU A 291 6.63 18.97 10.26
CA GLU A 291 7.37 18.99 9.00
C GLU A 291 8.33 17.81 8.85
N ALA A 292 8.94 17.34 9.95
CA ALA A 292 9.84 16.19 9.97
C ALA A 292 9.08 14.85 9.97
N TYR A 293 7.88 14.84 10.55
CA TYR A 293 6.97 13.71 10.56
C TYR A 293 6.38 13.42 9.17
N ILE A 294 5.88 14.44 8.46
CA ILE A 294 5.37 14.31 7.08
C ILE A 294 6.48 13.81 6.12
N ASP A 295 7.68 14.38 6.27
CA ASP A 295 8.86 13.99 5.48
C ASP A 295 9.36 12.55 5.72
N TRP A 296 8.94 11.90 6.82
CA TRP A 296 9.64 10.74 7.36
C TRP A 296 9.69 9.59 6.35
N LYS A 297 8.53 9.05 5.94
CA LYS A 297 8.49 7.89 5.04
C LYS A 297 9.11 8.17 3.68
N VAL A 298 8.89 9.34 3.10
CA VAL A 298 9.52 9.77 1.84
C VAL A 298 11.06 9.65 1.91
N LYS A 299 11.66 10.11 3.02
CA LYS A 299 13.12 10.04 3.24
C LYS A 299 13.62 8.63 3.58
N GLU A 300 12.74 7.71 3.95
CA GLU A 300 13.10 6.31 4.23
C GLU A 300 12.97 5.46 2.95
N GLU A 301 11.94 5.66 2.11
CA GLU A 301 11.89 5.08 0.75
C GLU A 301 13.11 5.53 -0.09
N GLN A 302 13.47 6.82 -0.04
CA GLN A 302 14.67 7.35 -0.71
C GLN A 302 15.98 6.65 -0.27
N LYS A 303 16.06 6.17 0.99
CA LYS A 303 17.20 5.37 1.45
C LYS A 303 17.18 3.96 0.88
N VAL A 304 16.02 3.31 0.81
CA VAL A 304 15.88 1.99 0.17
C VAL A 304 16.32 2.08 -1.29
N ALA A 305 15.86 3.08 -2.03
CA ALA A 305 16.28 3.33 -3.41
C ALA A 305 17.82 3.47 -3.53
N ALA A 306 18.43 4.29 -2.66
CA ALA A 306 19.88 4.49 -2.66
C ALA A 306 20.69 3.24 -2.27
N LEU A 307 20.18 2.41 -1.34
CA LEU A 307 20.79 1.15 -0.93
C LEU A 307 20.72 0.11 -2.06
N VAL A 308 19.55 -0.09 -2.65
CA VAL A 308 19.33 -1.03 -3.78
C VAL A 308 20.20 -0.64 -4.97
N THR A 309 20.04 0.59 -5.48
CA THR A 309 20.82 1.11 -6.62
C THR A 309 22.32 1.07 -6.33
N GLY A 310 22.74 1.55 -5.16
CA GLY A 310 24.15 1.55 -4.76
C GLY A 310 24.75 0.14 -4.69
N SER A 311 23.99 -0.86 -4.21
CA SER A 311 24.46 -2.25 -4.17
C SER A 311 24.64 -2.85 -5.56
N LYS A 312 23.66 -2.65 -6.47
CA LYS A 312 23.73 -3.10 -7.87
C LYS A 312 24.88 -2.46 -8.63
N THR A 313 25.02 -1.13 -8.55
CA THR A 313 26.10 -0.38 -9.21
C THR A 313 27.48 -0.84 -8.73
N ASN A 314 27.65 -1.07 -7.42
CA ASN A 314 28.88 -1.66 -6.90
C ASN A 314 29.10 -3.07 -7.45
N GLN A 315 28.09 -3.96 -7.41
CA GLN A 315 28.26 -5.32 -7.91
C GLN A 315 28.66 -5.36 -9.40
N LYS A 316 27.95 -4.63 -10.28
CA LYS A 316 28.20 -4.57 -11.74
C LYS A 316 29.63 -4.14 -12.04
N HIS A 317 30.08 -3.03 -11.46
CA HIS A 317 31.42 -2.49 -11.72
C HIS A 317 32.56 -3.22 -11.01
N LEU A 318 32.36 -3.73 -9.79
CA LEU A 318 33.41 -4.48 -9.08
C LEU A 318 33.65 -5.85 -9.70
N LYS A 319 32.60 -6.55 -10.16
CA LYS A 319 32.75 -7.77 -10.99
C LYS A 319 33.46 -7.47 -12.32
N ALA A 320 33.15 -6.36 -12.98
CA ALA A 320 33.83 -5.94 -14.21
C ALA A 320 35.33 -5.64 -13.99
N ILE A 321 35.68 -4.91 -12.93
CA ILE A 321 37.07 -4.65 -12.53
C ILE A 321 37.81 -5.96 -12.25
N LEU A 322 37.21 -6.89 -11.51
CA LEU A 322 37.85 -8.19 -11.22
C LEU A 322 38.10 -8.99 -12.50
N LYS A 323 37.09 -9.08 -13.38
CA LYS A 323 37.19 -9.74 -14.69
C LYS A 323 38.29 -9.11 -15.57
N ALA A 324 38.47 -7.79 -15.52
CA ALA A 324 39.52 -7.07 -16.24
C ALA A 324 40.93 -7.29 -15.67
N CYS A 325 41.07 -7.58 -14.37
CA CYS A 325 42.32 -8.04 -13.77
C CYS A 325 42.62 -9.51 -14.11
N VAL A 326 41.62 -10.41 -13.96
CA VAL A 326 41.78 -11.87 -14.06
C VAL A 326 41.98 -12.35 -15.49
N ASN A 327 41.32 -11.72 -16.47
CA ASN A 327 41.41 -12.12 -17.89
C ASN A 327 42.56 -11.45 -18.65
N CYS A 328 43.48 -10.78 -17.96
CA CYS A 328 44.62 -10.10 -18.55
C CYS A 328 45.79 -11.08 -18.82
N GLN A 329 46.49 -10.87 -19.95
CA GLN A 329 47.61 -11.70 -20.41
C GLN A 329 48.99 -11.00 -20.24
N GLY A 330 49.10 -10.12 -19.24
CA GLY A 330 50.32 -9.37 -18.92
C GLY A 330 51.30 -10.14 -18.01
N SER A 331 52.54 -9.64 -17.93
CA SER A 331 53.61 -10.21 -17.12
C SER A 331 53.51 -9.80 -15.64
N GLY A 332 53.46 -10.79 -14.73
CA GLY A 332 53.55 -10.54 -13.28
C GLY A 332 52.46 -9.59 -12.77
N ASP A 333 52.87 -8.47 -12.18
CA ASP A 333 51.96 -7.47 -11.59
C ASP A 333 51.24 -6.58 -12.61
N ASP A 334 51.64 -6.59 -13.89
CA ASP A 334 51.15 -5.64 -14.90
C ASP A 334 49.63 -5.68 -15.11
N CYS A 335 48.99 -6.82 -14.82
CA CYS A 335 47.54 -6.98 -14.91
C CYS A 335 46.74 -6.24 -13.83
N PHE A 336 47.37 -5.89 -12.71
CA PHE A 336 46.74 -5.18 -11.60
C PHE A 336 47.03 -3.67 -11.61
N ASP A 337 47.76 -3.19 -12.62
CA ASP A 337 48.16 -1.79 -12.79
C ASP A 337 47.25 -1.08 -13.82
N PRO A 338 46.41 -0.12 -13.41
CA PRO A 338 45.54 0.63 -14.32
C PRO A 338 46.27 1.56 -15.30
N GLU A 339 47.59 1.73 -15.22
CA GLU A 339 48.36 2.42 -16.25
C GLU A 339 48.80 1.47 -17.38
N LYS A 340 49.01 0.18 -17.06
CA LYS A 340 49.50 -0.85 -18.00
C LYS A 340 48.40 -1.72 -18.59
N ASN A 341 47.34 -2.03 -17.84
CA ASN A 341 46.20 -2.83 -18.30
C ASN A 341 45.09 -1.89 -18.83
N PRO A 342 44.87 -1.78 -20.16
CA PRO A 342 43.91 -0.82 -20.72
C PRO A 342 42.45 -1.18 -20.43
N ALA A 343 42.14 -2.48 -20.25
CA ALA A 343 40.81 -2.93 -19.86
C ALA A 343 40.51 -2.52 -18.43
N LEU A 344 41.42 -2.79 -17.49
CA LEU A 344 41.31 -2.31 -16.12
C LEU A 344 41.21 -0.77 -16.06
N ARG A 345 41.99 -0.05 -16.88
CA ARG A 345 41.90 1.42 -17.00
C ARG A 345 40.53 1.91 -17.47
N ARG A 346 39.85 1.14 -18.32
CA ARG A 346 38.48 1.41 -18.77
C ARG A 346 37.48 1.15 -17.64
N GLU A 347 37.52 -0.02 -17.02
CA GLU A 347 36.57 -0.38 -15.95
C GLU A 347 36.72 0.52 -14.71
N VAL A 348 37.95 0.90 -14.32
CA VAL A 348 38.20 1.88 -13.25
C VAL A 348 37.63 3.27 -13.60
N LYS A 349 37.67 3.68 -14.87
CA LYS A 349 37.03 4.95 -15.32
C LYS A 349 35.51 4.86 -15.31
N LEU A 350 34.93 3.71 -15.69
CA LEU A 350 33.48 3.49 -15.67
C LEU A 350 32.96 3.44 -14.22
N ALA A 351 33.61 2.66 -13.35
CA ALA A 351 33.29 2.58 -11.93
C ALA A 351 33.34 3.97 -11.24
N ARG A 352 34.38 4.78 -11.51
CA ARG A 352 34.48 6.15 -11.00
C ARG A 352 33.39 7.09 -11.54
N ARG A 353 32.97 6.93 -12.80
CA ARG A 353 31.82 7.67 -13.37
C ARG A 353 30.51 7.27 -12.70
N ALA A 354 30.36 5.99 -12.36
CA ALA A 354 29.24 5.44 -11.60
C ALA A 354 29.40 5.57 -10.07
N LEU A 355 30.23 6.52 -9.60
CA LEU A 355 30.41 6.89 -8.19
C LEU A 355 30.91 5.76 -7.25
N VAL A 356 31.41 4.65 -7.79
CA VAL A 356 32.03 3.56 -7.01
C VAL A 356 33.30 4.09 -6.32
N THR A 357 33.41 3.85 -5.01
CA THR A 357 34.48 4.48 -4.21
C THR A 357 35.86 3.95 -4.56
N ASP A 358 36.85 4.84 -4.57
CA ASP A 358 38.26 4.52 -4.85
C ASP A 358 38.84 3.45 -3.90
N ALA A 359 38.29 3.35 -2.69
CA ALA A 359 38.64 2.34 -1.70
C ALA A 359 38.15 0.93 -2.10
N MET A 360 36.93 0.81 -2.63
CA MET A 360 36.38 -0.46 -3.11
C MET A 360 37.07 -0.91 -4.39
N ILE A 361 37.34 0.01 -5.32
CA ILE A 361 38.13 -0.23 -6.54
C ILE A 361 39.51 -0.81 -6.19
N LYS A 362 40.25 -0.15 -5.28
CA LYS A 362 41.58 -0.62 -4.84
C LYS A 362 41.51 -1.97 -4.12
N ARG A 363 40.49 -2.21 -3.28
CA ARG A 363 40.28 -3.50 -2.60
C ARG A 363 40.12 -4.65 -3.59
N VAL A 364 39.33 -4.47 -4.65
CA VAL A 364 39.11 -5.54 -5.65
C VAL A 364 40.36 -5.80 -6.50
N ILE A 365 41.12 -4.75 -6.86
CA ILE A 365 42.43 -4.92 -7.52
C ILE A 365 43.40 -5.69 -6.60
N GLN A 366 43.38 -5.40 -5.29
CA GLN A 366 44.18 -6.14 -4.29
C GLN A 366 43.73 -7.59 -4.10
N PHE A 367 42.43 -7.90 -4.17
CA PHE A 367 41.93 -9.28 -4.16
C PHE A 367 42.33 -10.04 -5.43
N ALA A 368 42.23 -9.41 -6.60
CA ALA A 368 42.70 -9.99 -7.85
C ALA A 368 44.19 -10.38 -7.77
N LYS A 369 45.02 -9.48 -7.21
CA LYS A 369 46.45 -9.73 -6.97
C LYS A 369 46.73 -10.85 -5.95
N GLN A 370 45.79 -11.12 -5.04
CA GLN A 370 45.85 -12.24 -4.09
C GLN A 370 45.34 -13.56 -4.69
N GLY A 371 44.95 -13.59 -5.97
CA GLY A 371 44.51 -14.80 -6.68
C GLY A 371 43.00 -15.08 -6.58
N TYR A 372 42.20 -14.19 -6.00
CA TYR A 372 40.74 -14.28 -6.05
C TYR A 372 40.27 -14.07 -7.50
N LYS A 373 39.49 -15.02 -8.03
CA LYS A 373 38.96 -14.97 -9.41
C LYS A 373 37.53 -14.46 -9.49
N GLU A 374 36.79 -14.60 -8.40
CA GLU A 374 35.40 -14.19 -8.27
C GLU A 374 35.26 -13.32 -7.00
N ILE A 375 34.23 -12.47 -7.00
CA ILE A 375 33.83 -11.68 -5.85
C ILE A 375 32.31 -11.79 -5.71
N ASP A 376 31.87 -12.32 -4.57
CA ASP A 376 30.52 -12.09 -4.12
C ASP A 376 30.43 -10.71 -3.47
N PHE A 377 29.35 -10.01 -3.78
CA PHE A 377 29.00 -8.72 -3.20
C PHE A 377 27.47 -8.69 -3.13
N PRO A 378 26.88 -8.81 -1.91
CA PRO A 378 25.44 -8.84 -1.74
C PRO A 378 24.76 -7.65 -2.41
N ILE A 379 23.72 -7.94 -3.18
CA ILE A 379 22.76 -6.94 -3.65
C ILE A 379 21.59 -6.88 -2.69
N TYR A 380 21.09 -5.68 -2.46
CA TYR A 380 19.81 -5.48 -1.81
C TYR A 380 18.72 -5.42 -2.87
N ASP A 381 17.59 -6.06 -2.61
CA ASP A 381 16.37 -5.96 -3.40
C ASP A 381 15.30 -5.12 -2.66
N THR A 382 14.19 -4.88 -3.36
CA THR A 382 13.06 -4.08 -2.87
C THR A 382 11.99 -4.87 -2.10
N ASP A 383 12.14 -6.17 -1.80
CA ASP A 383 11.10 -6.88 -1.05
C ASP A 383 10.87 -6.25 0.34
N TRP A 384 9.64 -6.24 0.85
CA TRP A 384 9.33 -5.63 2.16
C TRP A 384 9.97 -6.37 3.33
N ASP A 385 10.28 -7.66 3.18
CA ASP A 385 11.07 -8.42 4.15
C ASP A 385 12.58 -8.45 3.80
N SER A 386 13.06 -7.60 2.85
CA SER A 386 14.48 -7.49 2.47
C SER A 386 15.33 -6.71 3.48
N GLU A 387 16.65 -6.90 3.44
CA GLU A 387 17.59 -6.17 4.32
C GLU A 387 17.55 -4.65 4.12
N ALA A 388 17.21 -4.15 2.92
CA ALA A 388 17.06 -2.71 2.71
C ALA A 388 15.82 -2.14 3.43
N TYR A 389 14.66 -2.79 3.31
CA TYR A 389 13.48 -2.36 4.07
C TYR A 389 13.65 -2.59 5.58
N LEU A 390 14.38 -3.63 5.99
CA LEU A 390 14.74 -3.91 7.39
C LEU A 390 15.83 -2.98 7.97
N THR A 391 16.55 -2.19 7.17
CA THR A 391 17.55 -1.20 7.66
C THR A 391 17.00 0.22 7.80
N VAL A 392 15.90 0.57 7.13
CA VAL A 392 15.22 1.87 7.27
C VAL A 392 14.24 1.93 8.47
N SER A 393 13.42 2.97 8.58
CA SER A 393 12.45 3.14 9.67
C SER A 393 11.08 3.60 9.19
N GLY A 394 10.07 3.46 10.05
CA GLY A 394 8.68 3.91 9.82
C GLY A 394 7.82 2.93 9.03
N GLN A 395 8.31 1.72 8.74
CA GLN A 395 7.61 0.73 7.90
C GLN A 395 6.59 -0.11 8.68
N ASN A 396 6.63 -0.08 10.02
CA ASN A 396 5.75 -0.87 10.89
C ASN A 396 4.56 -0.06 11.46
N SER A 397 4.38 1.18 11.02
CA SER A 397 3.19 2.00 11.32
C SER A 397 2.53 2.57 10.06
N ASN A 398 1.21 2.73 10.10
CA ASN A 398 0.50 3.70 9.27
C ASN A 398 0.65 5.08 9.90
N ASN A 399 0.85 6.11 9.09
CA ASN A 399 1.02 7.48 9.55
C ASN A 399 -0.19 8.32 9.13
N SER A 400 -0.68 9.22 9.97
CA SER A 400 -1.76 10.15 9.61
C SER A 400 -1.64 11.51 10.30
N VAL A 401 -1.99 12.57 9.56
CA VAL A 401 -2.04 13.94 10.12
C VAL A 401 -3.48 14.27 10.55
N SER A 402 -3.60 14.76 11.78
CA SER A 402 -4.85 15.23 12.38
C SER A 402 -5.06 16.72 12.05
N LEU A 403 -6.14 16.99 11.29
CA LEU A 403 -6.47 18.31 10.74
C LEU A 403 -7.76 18.85 11.33
N LYS A 404 -7.77 20.15 11.65
CA LYS A 404 -8.98 20.90 12.02
C LYS A 404 -9.44 21.77 10.87
N ASP A 405 -10.72 22.08 10.84
CA ASP A 405 -11.35 22.99 9.86
C ASP A 405 -10.57 24.30 9.68
N ASP A 406 -10.05 24.89 10.76
CA ASP A 406 -9.29 26.15 10.72
C ASP A 406 -8.02 26.05 9.87
N PHE A 407 -7.34 24.89 9.86
CA PHE A 407 -6.18 24.66 8.98
C PHE A 407 -6.63 24.61 7.51
N LEU A 408 -7.68 23.86 7.20
CA LEU A 408 -8.15 23.70 5.82
C LEU A 408 -8.72 25.01 5.26
N ARG A 409 -9.39 25.81 6.09
CA ARG A 409 -9.81 27.19 5.75
C ARG A 409 -8.61 28.13 5.56
N ALA A 410 -7.53 27.96 6.33
CA ALA A 410 -6.27 28.68 6.11
C ALA A 410 -5.59 28.23 4.80
N VAL A 411 -5.64 26.95 4.42
CA VAL A 411 -5.17 26.46 3.11
C VAL A 411 -5.95 27.11 1.97
N GLU A 412 -7.29 27.14 2.05
CA GLU A 412 -8.10 27.80 1.02
C GLU A 412 -7.79 29.29 0.89
N THR A 413 -7.61 30.00 2.02
CA THR A 413 -7.39 31.47 2.05
C THR A 413 -5.93 31.93 1.96
N ASP A 414 -4.96 31.01 1.85
CA ASP A 414 -3.52 31.27 1.96
C ASP A 414 -3.11 31.98 3.28
N GLY A 415 -3.78 31.58 4.36
CA GLY A 415 -3.52 32.04 5.72
C GLY A 415 -2.20 31.50 6.30
N ASP A 416 -1.75 32.17 7.35
CA ASP A 416 -0.60 31.74 8.15
C ASP A 416 -1.01 30.60 9.10
N TRP A 417 -0.07 29.71 9.41
CA TRP A 417 -0.25 28.61 10.34
C TRP A 417 0.88 28.57 11.38
N HIS A 418 0.56 28.24 12.64
CA HIS A 418 1.46 28.39 13.77
C HIS A 418 1.79 27.07 14.45
N LEU A 419 3.05 26.63 14.35
CA LEU A 419 3.54 25.45 15.06
C LEU A 419 3.81 25.80 16.53
N THR A 420 3.21 25.06 17.47
CA THR A 420 3.05 25.51 18.86
C THR A 420 3.67 24.53 19.87
N SER A 421 4.64 25.01 20.65
CA SER A 421 5.34 24.25 21.70
C SER A 421 4.38 23.63 22.72
N ARG A 422 4.60 22.36 23.10
CA ARG A 422 3.68 21.64 23.99
C ARG A 422 3.91 21.98 25.47
N THR A 423 5.16 22.23 25.88
CA THR A 423 5.47 22.68 27.25
C THR A 423 5.13 24.15 27.49
N GLY A 424 5.30 25.00 26.46
CA GLY A 424 5.23 26.45 26.60
C GLY A 424 3.98 27.13 26.02
N LYS A 425 3.23 26.46 25.14
CA LYS A 425 2.12 27.02 24.33
C LYS A 425 2.49 28.29 23.56
N LYS A 426 3.77 28.46 23.23
CA LYS A 426 4.29 29.55 22.38
C LYS A 426 4.45 29.05 20.95
N VAL A 427 4.19 29.94 19.98
CA VAL A 427 4.53 29.72 18.58
C VAL A 427 6.05 29.57 18.46
N MET A 428 6.47 28.45 17.86
CA MET A 428 7.86 28.09 17.59
C MET A 428 8.26 28.45 16.15
N LYS A 429 7.33 28.30 15.21
CA LYS A 429 7.48 28.62 13.79
C LYS A 429 6.12 29.05 13.22
N THR A 430 6.14 30.02 12.30
CA THR A 430 5.00 30.32 11.43
C THR A 430 5.33 29.85 10.02
N LEU A 431 4.33 29.28 9.34
CA LEU A 431 4.36 28.79 7.95
C LEU A 431 3.19 29.40 7.18
N LYS A 432 3.16 29.30 5.86
CA LYS A 432 1.87 29.32 5.14
C LYS A 432 1.18 27.97 5.31
N ALA A 433 -0.14 28.01 5.50
CA ALA A 433 -0.95 26.79 5.55
C ALA A 433 -0.82 26.00 4.23
N ARG A 434 -0.73 26.70 3.09
CA ARG A 434 -0.47 26.09 1.78
C ARG A 434 0.88 25.38 1.68
N GLU A 435 1.97 25.95 2.21
CA GLU A 435 3.29 25.28 2.19
C GLU A 435 3.25 23.92 2.90
N LEU A 436 2.56 23.84 4.04
CA LEU A 436 2.36 22.59 4.78
C LEU A 436 1.43 21.62 4.02
N TRP A 437 0.44 22.14 3.28
CA TRP A 437 -0.47 21.35 2.45
C TRP A 437 0.20 20.76 1.20
N GLU A 438 1.03 21.53 0.50
CA GLU A 438 1.89 21.02 -0.58
C GLU A 438 2.77 19.87 -0.08
N LYS A 439 3.33 20.02 1.13
CA LYS A 439 4.16 19.00 1.76
C LYS A 439 3.39 17.70 2.09
N ILE A 440 2.17 17.83 2.61
CA ILE A 440 1.25 16.69 2.85
C ILE A 440 0.91 15.98 1.53
N GLY A 441 0.52 16.74 0.49
CA GLY A 441 0.18 16.19 -0.83
C GLY A 441 1.35 15.47 -1.49
N TYR A 442 2.54 16.08 -1.47
CA TYR A 442 3.74 15.46 -2.02
C TYR A 442 4.13 14.18 -1.27
N ALA A 443 4.07 14.17 0.07
CA ALA A 443 4.41 12.98 0.85
C ALA A 443 3.46 11.81 0.55
N ALA A 444 2.14 12.06 0.48
CA ALA A 444 1.16 11.07 0.10
C ALA A 444 1.39 10.54 -1.34
N TRP A 445 1.69 11.42 -2.29
CA TRP A 445 2.02 11.07 -3.67
C TRP A 445 3.31 10.23 -3.78
N ALA A 446 4.31 10.52 -2.95
CA ALA A 446 5.65 9.93 -2.97
C ALA A 446 5.83 8.72 -2.02
N SER A 447 4.86 8.42 -1.15
CA SER A 447 4.99 7.34 -0.16
C SER A 447 3.67 6.76 0.39
N ALA A 448 2.51 7.07 -0.20
CA ALA A 448 1.16 6.70 0.29
C ALA A 448 0.85 7.05 1.76
N ASP A 449 1.67 7.91 2.37
CA ASP A 449 1.61 8.36 3.75
C ASP A 449 2.04 9.85 3.80
N PRO A 450 1.48 10.68 4.68
CA PRO A 450 0.49 10.35 5.69
C PRO A 450 -0.95 10.33 5.14
N GLY A 451 -1.80 9.47 5.70
CA GLY A 451 -3.25 9.63 5.62
C GLY A 451 -3.73 10.88 6.37
N LEU A 452 -5.02 11.23 6.25
CA LEU A 452 -5.61 12.36 6.96
C LEU A 452 -6.76 11.93 7.88
N HIS A 453 -6.79 12.55 9.06
CA HIS A 453 -7.88 12.48 10.04
C HIS A 453 -8.53 13.86 10.17
N PHE A 454 -9.81 13.97 9.80
CA PHE A 454 -10.56 15.22 9.83
C PHE A 454 -11.13 15.45 11.23
N ASN A 455 -10.27 15.93 12.14
CA ASN A 455 -10.49 16.02 13.58
C ASN A 455 -11.78 16.77 13.96
N THR A 456 -12.12 17.84 13.24
CA THR A 456 -13.40 18.55 13.42
C THR A 456 -14.58 17.64 13.11
N THR A 457 -14.66 17.07 11.90
CA THR A 457 -15.71 16.12 11.50
C THR A 457 -15.83 14.93 12.44
N MET A 458 -14.71 14.34 12.86
CA MET A 458 -14.68 13.24 13.84
C MET A 458 -15.37 13.63 15.15
N ASN A 459 -15.06 14.81 15.67
CA ASN A 459 -15.57 15.30 16.94
C ASN A 459 -17.01 15.84 16.86
N ASP A 460 -17.40 16.42 15.72
CA ASP A 460 -18.77 16.88 15.46
C ASP A 460 -19.76 15.71 15.47
N TRP A 461 -19.35 14.53 15.02
CA TRP A 461 -20.12 13.28 15.09
C TRP A 461 -19.88 12.46 16.37
N HIS A 462 -19.12 12.96 17.35
CA HIS A 462 -18.81 12.18 18.56
C HIS A 462 -19.99 12.14 19.55
N THR A 463 -20.43 10.93 19.88
CA THR A 463 -21.50 10.63 20.85
C THR A 463 -21.10 10.96 22.30
N CYS A 464 -19.81 10.86 22.65
CA CYS A 464 -19.30 11.01 24.02
C CYS A 464 -18.43 12.26 24.25
N LYS A 465 -18.77 13.37 23.57
CA LYS A 465 -18.00 14.63 23.56
C LYS A 465 -17.83 15.31 24.94
N ALA A 466 -18.64 14.99 25.95
CA ALA A 466 -18.42 15.46 27.32
C ALA A 466 -17.40 14.60 28.10
N SER A 467 -17.10 13.39 27.63
CA SER A 467 -16.02 12.55 28.17
C SER A 467 -14.65 12.82 27.54
N GLY A 468 -14.58 13.39 26.34
CA GLY A 468 -13.34 13.92 25.78
C GLY A 468 -13.40 14.23 24.29
N ASP A 469 -12.22 14.50 23.72
CA ASP A 469 -12.02 14.65 22.28
C ASP A 469 -11.55 13.33 21.67
N ILE A 470 -12.04 13.00 20.47
CA ILE A 470 -11.39 11.99 19.63
C ILE A 470 -10.08 12.59 19.12
N ARG A 471 -8.96 11.91 19.39
CA ARG A 471 -7.60 12.35 19.03
C ARG A 471 -6.89 11.45 18.05
N ALA A 472 -7.26 10.17 17.99
CA ALA A 472 -6.57 9.15 17.20
C ALA A 472 -7.58 8.14 16.62
N SER A 473 -7.04 7.19 15.87
CA SER A 473 -7.74 5.98 15.43
C SER A 473 -6.91 4.73 15.72
N ASN A 474 -7.51 3.57 15.48
CA ASN A 474 -6.79 2.30 15.30
C ASN A 474 -5.95 2.30 13.98
N PRO A 475 -5.17 1.23 13.67
CA PRO A 475 -4.34 1.12 12.47
C PRO A 475 -4.98 1.45 11.12
N CYS A 476 -6.26 1.13 10.91
CA CYS A 476 -6.91 1.24 9.60
C CYS A 476 -7.94 2.38 9.49
N SER A 477 -8.00 3.25 10.52
CA SER A 477 -8.84 4.45 10.61
C SER A 477 -10.36 4.25 10.65
N GLU A 478 -10.86 3.02 10.85
CA GLU A 478 -12.30 2.73 11.00
C GLU A 478 -12.82 2.91 12.43
N TYR A 479 -11.97 2.71 13.46
CA TYR A 479 -12.33 2.95 14.85
C TYR A 479 -11.76 4.28 15.34
N MET A 480 -12.66 5.19 15.73
CA MET A 480 -12.37 6.56 16.12
C MET A 480 -13.17 6.91 17.38
N PHE A 481 -12.51 6.90 18.53
CA PHE A 481 -13.11 7.14 19.83
C PHE A 481 -12.09 7.77 20.79
N LEU A 482 -12.38 7.77 22.09
CA LEU A 482 -11.50 8.31 23.14
C LEU A 482 -10.19 7.52 23.28
N ASP A 483 -9.15 8.18 23.79
CA ASP A 483 -7.88 7.53 24.12
C ASP A 483 -8.07 6.41 25.17
N ASP A 484 -7.23 5.38 25.12
CA ASP A 484 -7.28 4.17 25.98
C ASP A 484 -8.64 3.43 25.93
N THR A 485 -9.16 3.20 24.72
CA THR A 485 -10.39 2.41 24.47
C THR A 485 -10.19 1.34 23.39
N ALA A 486 -11.06 0.32 23.37
CA ALA A 486 -10.96 -0.82 22.46
C ALA A 486 -12.28 -1.09 21.70
N CYS A 487 -12.15 -1.66 20.51
CA CYS A 487 -13.26 -2.06 19.65
C CYS A 487 -13.08 -3.49 19.11
N ASN A 488 -14.18 -4.23 19.16
CA ASN A 488 -14.39 -5.53 18.56
C ASN A 488 -15.35 -5.39 17.37
N LEU A 489 -15.07 -6.13 16.30
CA LEU A 489 -15.67 -5.95 14.99
C LEU A 489 -16.30 -7.25 14.48
N ALA A 490 -17.33 -7.10 13.66
CA ALA A 490 -17.85 -8.14 12.78
C ALA A 490 -18.23 -7.53 11.44
N SER A 491 -18.31 -8.33 10.38
CA SER A 491 -18.69 -7.85 9.05
C SER A 491 -19.61 -8.83 8.37
N ALA A 492 -20.80 -8.37 7.95
CA ALA A 492 -21.77 -9.13 7.18
C ALA A 492 -21.38 -9.21 5.70
N ASN A 493 -21.53 -10.37 5.06
CA ASN A 493 -21.33 -10.55 3.63
C ASN A 493 -22.62 -10.17 2.89
N LEU A 494 -22.70 -8.99 2.27
CA LEU A 494 -23.95 -8.48 1.70
C LEU A 494 -24.52 -9.39 0.59
N LEU A 495 -23.65 -10.14 -0.11
CA LEU A 495 -24.06 -11.02 -1.20
C LEU A 495 -24.88 -12.23 -0.72
N THR A 496 -24.74 -12.69 0.53
CA THR A 496 -25.55 -13.82 1.06
C THR A 496 -27.02 -13.45 1.30
N PHE A 497 -27.38 -12.17 1.15
CA PHE A 497 -28.76 -11.69 1.27
C PHE A 497 -29.42 -11.43 -0.09
N TYR A 498 -28.69 -11.63 -1.20
CA TYR A 498 -29.19 -11.38 -2.55
C TYR A 498 -29.40 -12.69 -3.31
N ASP A 499 -30.65 -12.99 -3.66
CA ASP A 499 -30.97 -14.10 -4.56
C ASP A 499 -30.88 -13.62 -6.02
N THR A 500 -29.90 -14.16 -6.75
CA THR A 500 -29.68 -13.89 -8.18
C THR A 500 -30.79 -14.46 -9.08
N THR A 501 -31.63 -15.36 -8.56
CA THR A 501 -32.75 -15.99 -9.30
C THR A 501 -33.99 -15.10 -9.32
N THR A 502 -34.35 -14.52 -8.17
CA THR A 502 -35.47 -13.57 -8.04
C THR A 502 -35.06 -12.10 -8.10
N ALA A 503 -33.75 -11.83 -8.24
CA ALA A 503 -33.13 -10.51 -8.21
C ALA A 503 -33.45 -9.68 -6.95
N LYS A 504 -33.74 -10.35 -5.82
CA LYS A 504 -34.24 -9.73 -4.59
C LYS A 504 -33.20 -9.76 -3.46
N PHE A 505 -33.08 -8.66 -2.72
CA PHE A 505 -32.36 -8.58 -1.45
C PHE A 505 -33.31 -8.84 -0.26
N ASP A 506 -32.95 -9.74 0.65
CA ASP A 506 -33.70 -10.00 1.89
C ASP A 506 -33.28 -9.02 3.00
N LEU A 507 -34.01 -7.91 3.08
CA LEU A 507 -33.82 -6.87 4.08
C LEU A 507 -34.12 -7.37 5.51
N ASP A 508 -35.12 -8.23 5.70
CA ASP A 508 -35.50 -8.73 7.03
C ASP A 508 -34.43 -9.69 7.59
N ALA A 509 -33.83 -10.52 6.72
CA ALA A 509 -32.67 -11.34 7.07
C ALA A 509 -31.46 -10.49 7.47
N TYR A 510 -31.22 -9.37 6.78
CA TYR A 510 -30.13 -8.45 7.07
C TYR A 510 -30.34 -7.70 8.39
N GLU A 511 -31.56 -7.24 8.68
CA GLU A 511 -31.92 -6.64 9.97
C GLU A 511 -31.77 -7.63 11.13
N HIS A 512 -32.23 -8.88 10.96
CA HIS A 512 -32.05 -9.96 11.93
C HIS A 512 -30.56 -10.23 12.22
N LEU A 513 -29.72 -10.31 11.18
CA LEU A 513 -28.27 -10.47 11.38
C LEU A 513 -27.67 -9.26 12.12
N CYS A 514 -28.02 -8.03 11.75
CA CYS A 514 -27.52 -6.82 12.42
C CYS A 514 -27.92 -6.79 13.91
N ARG A 515 -29.14 -7.21 14.23
CA ARG A 515 -29.65 -7.36 15.59
C ARG A 515 -28.85 -8.40 16.39
N LEU A 516 -28.72 -9.64 15.89
CA LEU A 516 -27.99 -10.69 16.61
C LEU A 516 -26.51 -10.33 16.81
N TRP A 517 -25.86 -9.75 15.80
CA TRP A 517 -24.44 -9.41 15.88
C TRP A 517 -24.13 -8.18 16.72
N THR A 518 -25.08 -7.25 16.86
CA THR A 518 -24.98 -6.22 17.91
C THR A 518 -24.89 -6.84 19.30
N VAL A 519 -25.71 -7.88 19.58
CA VAL A 519 -25.69 -8.61 20.87
C VAL A 519 -24.39 -9.42 21.03
N VAL A 520 -23.90 -10.10 19.99
CA VAL A 520 -22.59 -10.80 20.01
C VAL A 520 -21.45 -9.84 20.36
N LEU A 521 -21.42 -8.66 19.75
CA LEU A 521 -20.36 -7.68 19.98
C LEU A 521 -20.47 -7.08 21.39
N GLU A 522 -21.66 -6.78 21.90
CA GLU A 522 -21.87 -6.29 23.27
C GLU A 522 -21.49 -7.33 24.34
N ILE A 523 -21.84 -8.61 24.15
CA ILE A 523 -21.38 -9.69 25.04
C ILE A 523 -19.85 -9.83 24.98
N SER A 524 -19.26 -9.60 23.80
CA SER A 524 -17.80 -9.67 23.64
C SER A 524 -17.06 -8.55 24.40
N VAL A 525 -17.71 -7.42 24.73
CA VAL A 525 -17.19 -6.44 25.69
C VAL A 525 -17.26 -6.97 27.12
N LEU A 526 -18.38 -7.62 27.49
CA LEU A 526 -18.60 -8.19 28.83
C LEU A 526 -17.55 -9.23 29.24
N MET A 527 -17.16 -10.10 28.31
CA MET A 527 -16.26 -11.23 28.58
C MET A 527 -14.76 -10.89 28.50
N ALA A 528 -14.39 -9.72 27.97
CA ALA A 528 -13.02 -9.46 27.55
C ALA A 528 -12.04 -9.09 28.67
N GLN A 529 -10.76 -9.35 28.41
CA GLN A 529 -9.63 -8.75 29.13
C GLN A 529 -8.75 -7.88 28.22
N PHE A 530 -8.05 -6.92 28.83
CA PHE A 530 -7.34 -5.82 28.18
C PHE A 530 -5.93 -5.63 28.81
N PRO A 531 -4.94 -5.04 28.12
CA PRO A 531 -3.53 -5.08 28.54
C PRO A 531 -3.15 -4.08 29.64
N SER A 532 -4.06 -3.18 30.03
CA SER A 532 -3.88 -2.15 31.06
C SER A 532 -5.19 -1.91 31.83
N LYS A 533 -5.11 -1.14 32.92
CA LYS A 533 -6.26 -0.80 33.79
C LYS A 533 -7.26 0.08 33.04
N GLN A 534 -6.75 1.18 32.50
CA GLN A 534 -7.46 2.26 31.82
C GLN A 534 -8.30 1.72 30.66
N ILE A 535 -7.70 0.85 29.83
CA ILE A 535 -8.40 0.25 28.68
C ILE A 535 -9.52 -0.68 29.14
N ALA A 536 -9.34 -1.44 30.24
CA ALA A 536 -10.41 -2.26 30.79
C ALA A 536 -11.57 -1.41 31.36
N GLU A 537 -11.24 -0.33 32.08
CA GLU A 537 -12.23 0.58 32.67
C GLU A 537 -13.03 1.33 31.60
N LEU A 538 -12.37 2.02 30.67
CA LEU A 538 -13.03 2.85 29.66
C LEU A 538 -13.76 2.03 28.59
N SER A 539 -13.23 0.85 28.19
CA SER A 539 -13.96 -0.04 27.28
C SER A 539 -15.24 -0.60 27.93
N TYR A 540 -15.25 -0.79 29.25
CA TYR A 540 -16.46 -1.13 29.99
C TYR A 540 -17.40 0.08 30.22
N GLU A 541 -16.84 1.29 30.40
CA GLU A 541 -17.61 2.54 30.57
C GLU A 541 -18.40 2.93 29.30
N PHE A 542 -17.81 2.74 28.11
CA PHE A 542 -18.40 3.20 26.84
C PHE A 542 -18.90 2.09 25.90
N ARG A 543 -18.41 0.86 26.05
CA ARG A 543 -18.92 -0.35 25.38
C ARG A 543 -19.00 -0.20 23.85
N THR A 544 -17.88 0.17 23.23
CA THR A 544 -17.79 0.53 21.82
C THR A 544 -17.67 -0.67 20.89
N LEU A 545 -18.62 -0.82 19.98
CA LEU A 545 -18.71 -1.92 19.01
C LEU A 545 -18.44 -1.42 17.58
N GLY A 546 -18.11 -2.33 16.68
CA GLY A 546 -17.92 -2.05 15.26
C GLY A 546 -18.51 -3.12 14.34
N LEU A 547 -19.83 -3.22 14.26
CA LEU A 547 -20.48 -3.96 13.18
C LEU A 547 -20.31 -3.21 11.85
N GLY A 548 -19.98 -3.95 10.79
CA GLY A 548 -19.84 -3.46 9.42
C GLY A 548 -20.33 -4.47 8.40
N PHE A 549 -19.94 -4.26 7.14
CA PHE A 549 -20.23 -5.16 6.02
C PHE A 549 -19.00 -5.38 5.13
N ALA A 550 -19.12 -6.36 4.23
CA ALA A 550 -18.20 -6.67 3.15
C ALA A 550 -18.96 -6.88 1.83
N ASN A 551 -18.23 -6.99 0.73
CA ASN A 551 -18.75 -7.43 -0.57
C ASN A 551 -19.80 -6.50 -1.23
N ILE A 552 -19.83 -5.20 -0.89
CA ILE A 552 -20.72 -4.24 -1.58
C ILE A 552 -20.37 -4.11 -3.07
N GLY A 553 -19.09 -4.13 -3.43
CA GLY A 553 -18.67 -4.10 -4.84
C GLY A 553 -19.12 -5.34 -5.61
N GLY A 554 -19.00 -6.52 -5.00
CA GLY A 554 -19.48 -7.78 -5.57
C GLY A 554 -21.00 -7.81 -5.72
N LEU A 555 -21.74 -7.31 -4.73
CA LEU A 555 -23.20 -7.14 -4.80
C LEU A 555 -23.62 -6.20 -5.94
N LEU A 556 -23.02 -4.99 -6.02
CA LEU A 556 -23.38 -4.02 -7.05
C LEU A 556 -23.10 -4.55 -8.46
N MET A 557 -21.93 -5.15 -8.67
CA MET A 557 -21.60 -5.80 -9.94
C MET A 557 -22.60 -6.92 -10.25
N THR A 558 -22.90 -7.81 -9.29
CA THR A 558 -23.89 -8.90 -9.44
C THR A 558 -25.28 -8.38 -9.81
N MET A 559 -25.68 -7.22 -9.30
CA MET A 559 -26.94 -6.53 -9.62
C MET A 559 -26.92 -5.79 -10.96
N GLY A 560 -25.84 -5.85 -11.74
CA GLY A 560 -25.69 -5.11 -13.00
C GLY A 560 -25.46 -3.61 -12.81
N LEU A 561 -25.03 -3.17 -11.62
CA LEU A 561 -24.85 -1.76 -11.27
C LEU A 561 -23.36 -1.39 -11.20
N SER A 562 -22.99 -0.28 -11.84
CA SER A 562 -21.65 0.30 -11.67
C SER A 562 -21.42 0.76 -10.23
N TYR A 563 -20.21 0.58 -9.71
CA TYR A 563 -19.82 1.12 -8.41
C TYR A 563 -19.90 2.66 -8.36
N ASP A 564 -19.66 3.37 -9.48
CA ASP A 564 -19.86 4.83 -9.58
C ASP A 564 -21.28 5.22 -10.07
N SER A 565 -22.24 4.30 -10.12
CA SER A 565 -23.64 4.67 -10.35
C SER A 565 -24.20 5.50 -9.19
N LYS A 566 -25.29 6.26 -9.40
CA LYS A 566 -26.01 6.89 -8.27
C LYS A 566 -26.72 5.82 -7.47
N GLU A 567 -27.22 4.82 -8.17
CA GLU A 567 -28.04 3.71 -7.75
C GLU A 567 -27.27 2.82 -6.75
N GLY A 568 -26.03 2.49 -7.07
CA GLY A 568 -25.15 1.74 -6.18
C GLY A 568 -24.71 2.53 -4.95
N ARG A 569 -24.48 3.84 -5.09
CA ARG A 569 -24.21 4.73 -3.94
C ARG A 569 -25.42 4.88 -3.03
N ALA A 570 -26.62 5.03 -3.59
CA ALA A 570 -27.87 5.09 -2.86
C ALA A 570 -28.16 3.77 -2.11
N LEU A 571 -27.95 2.62 -2.75
CA LEU A 571 -28.09 1.31 -2.12
C LEU A 571 -27.07 1.10 -0.99
N CYS A 572 -25.80 1.45 -1.21
CA CYS A 572 -24.77 1.38 -0.17
C CYS A 572 -25.15 2.25 1.03
N GLY A 573 -25.59 3.49 0.81
CA GLY A 573 -26.12 4.36 1.86
C GLY A 573 -27.31 3.75 2.60
N ALA A 574 -28.27 3.15 1.88
CA ALA A 574 -29.48 2.56 2.46
C ALA A 574 -29.16 1.35 3.36
N LEU A 575 -28.34 0.41 2.87
CA LEU A 575 -27.89 -0.74 3.66
C LEU A 575 -27.08 -0.31 4.89
N THR A 576 -26.20 0.69 4.75
CA THR A 576 -25.45 1.24 5.88
C THR A 576 -26.37 1.91 6.90
N ALA A 577 -27.41 2.63 6.45
CA ALA A 577 -28.41 3.26 7.31
C ALA A 577 -29.23 2.23 8.09
N ILE A 578 -29.67 1.14 7.45
CA ILE A 578 -30.35 0.01 8.10
C ILE A 578 -29.46 -0.60 9.19
N MET A 579 -28.23 -0.99 8.84
CA MET A 579 -27.29 -1.65 9.74
C MET A 579 -27.08 -0.87 11.04
N THR A 580 -26.73 0.42 10.96
CA THR A 580 -26.46 1.24 12.15
C THR A 580 -27.73 1.63 12.90
N GLY A 581 -28.85 1.88 12.21
CA GLY A 581 -30.14 2.15 12.84
C GLY A 581 -30.61 0.97 13.69
N VAL A 582 -30.63 -0.24 13.12
CA VAL A 582 -30.97 -1.48 13.83
C VAL A 582 -30.00 -1.77 14.97
N SER A 583 -28.70 -1.47 14.79
CA SER A 583 -27.70 -1.63 15.85
C SER A 583 -27.98 -0.69 17.04
N TYR A 584 -28.31 0.58 16.80
CA TYR A 584 -28.67 1.51 17.90
C TYR A 584 -30.03 1.22 18.52
N ALA A 585 -31.04 0.82 17.74
CA ALA A 585 -32.33 0.37 18.27
C ALA A 585 -32.17 -0.88 19.18
N THR A 586 -31.37 -1.85 18.75
CA THR A 586 -31.01 -3.04 19.54
C THR A 586 -30.21 -2.66 20.79
N SER A 587 -29.31 -1.68 20.70
CA SER A 587 -28.57 -1.13 21.84
C SER A 587 -29.49 -0.43 22.86
N ALA A 588 -30.54 0.26 22.41
CA ALA A 588 -31.54 0.87 23.28
C ALA A 588 -32.49 -0.15 23.92
N GLU A 589 -32.86 -1.23 23.20
CA GLU A 589 -33.59 -2.36 23.78
C GLU A 589 -32.77 -3.06 24.88
N MET A 590 -31.46 -3.25 24.68
CA MET A 590 -30.58 -3.78 25.74
C MET A 590 -30.51 -2.84 26.94
N ALA A 591 -30.45 -1.52 26.71
CA ALA A 591 -30.42 -0.52 27.79
C ALA A 591 -31.65 -0.55 28.70
N LYS A 592 -32.84 -0.89 28.16
CA LYS A 592 -34.10 -1.06 28.92
C LYS A 592 -33.98 -2.02 30.11
N LYS A 593 -33.17 -3.08 29.98
CA LYS A 593 -33.06 -4.19 30.93
C LYS A 593 -31.72 -4.21 31.66
N LEU A 594 -30.62 -3.88 30.96
CA LEU A 594 -29.26 -3.93 31.51
C LEU A 594 -28.74 -2.55 31.96
N GLY A 595 -29.49 -1.49 31.72
CA GLY A 595 -29.06 -0.10 31.84
C GLY A 595 -28.22 0.35 30.63
N PRO A 596 -28.21 1.66 30.30
CA PRO A 596 -27.31 2.22 29.29
C PRO A 596 -25.83 2.09 29.71
N PHE A 597 -24.89 2.39 28.81
CA PHE A 597 -23.46 2.38 29.19
C PHE A 597 -23.19 3.36 30.35
N PRO A 598 -22.29 3.05 31.30
CA PRO A 598 -22.06 3.89 32.48
C PRO A 598 -21.79 5.38 32.17
N GLY A 599 -21.04 5.67 31.10
CA GLY A 599 -20.76 7.03 30.64
C GLY A 599 -21.96 7.79 30.03
N TYR A 600 -23.13 7.15 29.84
CA TYR A 600 -24.25 7.71 29.07
C TYR A 600 -24.84 8.96 29.72
N LYS A 601 -25.07 8.97 31.04
CA LYS A 601 -25.73 10.11 31.72
C LYS A 601 -24.99 11.43 31.52
N LYS A 602 -23.66 11.39 31.40
CA LYS A 602 -22.79 12.55 31.14
C LYS A 602 -22.86 13.02 29.68
N ASN A 603 -23.19 12.12 28.76
CA ASN A 603 -23.08 12.30 27.31
C ASN A 603 -24.42 12.31 26.56
N ALA A 604 -25.55 12.03 27.23
CA ALA A 604 -26.86 11.82 26.61
C ALA A 604 -27.28 12.94 25.63
N ALA A 605 -27.02 14.20 25.96
CA ALA A 605 -27.31 15.34 25.07
C ALA A 605 -26.47 15.29 23.76
N HIS A 606 -25.18 14.95 23.84
CA HIS A 606 -24.31 14.80 22.67
C HIS A 606 -24.69 13.57 21.84
N MET A 607 -25.05 12.46 22.50
CA MET A 607 -25.45 11.23 21.82
C MET A 607 -26.79 11.40 21.09
N LEU A 608 -27.83 11.93 21.75
CA LEU A 608 -29.13 12.16 21.12
C LEU A 608 -29.05 13.17 19.96
N ARG A 609 -28.20 14.19 20.07
CA ARG A 609 -27.86 15.10 18.95
C ARG A 609 -27.30 14.33 17.74
N VAL A 610 -26.35 13.43 17.97
CA VAL A 610 -25.73 12.61 16.92
C VAL A 610 -26.73 11.62 16.30
N ILE A 611 -27.57 10.96 17.11
CA ILE A 611 -28.62 10.07 16.62
C ILE A 611 -29.67 10.84 15.79
N ARG A 612 -30.07 12.04 16.22
CA ARG A 612 -30.94 12.92 15.41
C ARG A 612 -30.26 13.32 14.09
N ASN A 613 -28.95 13.60 14.08
CA ASN A 613 -28.23 13.90 12.84
C ASN A 613 -28.17 12.69 11.89
N HIS A 614 -27.89 11.48 12.38
CA HIS A 614 -27.97 10.26 11.57
C HIS A 614 -29.40 10.05 11.01
N ARG A 615 -30.42 10.24 11.85
CA ARG A 615 -31.84 10.14 11.45
C ARG A 615 -32.20 11.14 10.36
N ARG A 616 -31.79 12.41 10.45
CA ARG A 616 -32.00 13.44 9.41
C ARG A 616 -31.39 13.02 8.07
N ALA A 617 -30.17 12.50 8.08
CA ALA A 617 -29.53 11.98 6.88
C ALA A 617 -30.31 10.79 6.27
N ALA A 618 -30.84 9.88 7.10
CA ALA A 618 -31.65 8.74 6.64
C ALA A 618 -33.02 9.18 6.09
N HIS A 619 -33.60 10.24 6.65
CA HIS A 619 -34.79 10.92 6.12
C HIS A 619 -34.48 11.86 4.94
N GLY A 620 -33.25 11.89 4.41
CA GLY A 620 -32.90 12.59 3.18
C GLY A 620 -32.68 14.10 3.33
N GLU A 621 -32.59 14.61 4.56
CA GLU A 621 -32.49 16.04 4.84
C GLU A 621 -31.10 16.59 4.50
N SER A 622 -31.01 17.56 3.58
CA SER A 622 -29.73 18.19 3.19
C SER A 622 -29.27 19.33 4.12
N ARG A 623 -30.10 19.72 5.10
CA ARG A 623 -29.92 20.83 6.04
C ARG A 623 -30.62 20.50 7.37
N GLY A 624 -30.37 21.28 8.42
CA GLY A 624 -31.03 21.11 9.73
C GLY A 624 -30.24 20.29 10.76
N TYR A 625 -29.03 19.85 10.42
CA TYR A 625 -28.12 19.16 11.33
C TYR A 625 -27.73 20.01 12.55
N GLU A 626 -27.69 19.38 13.73
CA GLU A 626 -27.32 20.02 15.00
C GLU A 626 -25.80 20.02 15.21
N ALA A 627 -25.20 21.20 15.11
CA ALA A 627 -23.77 21.46 15.37
C ALA A 627 -22.83 20.49 14.61
N LEU A 628 -22.90 20.54 13.29
CA LEU A 628 -21.87 20.02 12.38
C LEU A 628 -21.20 21.21 11.66
N SER A 629 -19.89 21.16 11.47
CA SER A 629 -19.12 22.19 10.74
C SER A 629 -19.23 22.02 9.22
N VAL A 630 -19.43 20.77 8.76
CA VAL A 630 -19.70 20.39 7.38
C VAL A 630 -20.91 19.46 7.36
N ASN A 631 -21.91 19.75 6.52
CA ASN A 631 -23.06 18.85 6.33
C ASN A 631 -22.62 17.59 5.57
N PRO A 632 -23.14 16.39 5.91
CA PRO A 632 -22.88 15.19 5.15
C PRO A 632 -23.68 15.15 3.84
N VAL A 633 -23.37 14.17 2.99
CA VAL A 633 -24.30 13.72 1.95
C VAL A 633 -25.50 13.03 2.61
N PRO A 634 -26.76 13.40 2.31
CA PRO A 634 -27.94 12.70 2.82
C PRO A 634 -28.23 11.42 2.01
N LEU A 635 -29.11 10.56 2.51
CA LEU A 635 -29.54 9.36 1.78
C LEU A 635 -30.36 9.75 0.53
N ASP A 636 -29.92 9.29 -0.65
CA ASP A 636 -30.68 9.46 -1.89
C ASP A 636 -31.83 8.45 -1.94
N HIS A 637 -33.06 8.93 -1.71
CA HIS A 637 -34.27 8.10 -1.77
C HIS A 637 -34.74 7.84 -3.20
N ALA A 638 -34.36 8.69 -4.16
CA ALA A 638 -34.86 8.64 -5.54
C ALA A 638 -33.95 7.77 -6.43
N GLY A 639 -32.65 7.76 -6.16
CA GLY A 639 -31.68 6.88 -6.82
C GLY A 639 -31.68 5.43 -6.31
N CYS A 640 -32.29 5.12 -5.15
CA CYS A 640 -32.16 3.79 -4.56
C CYS A 640 -32.90 2.71 -5.41
N PRO A 641 -32.21 1.68 -5.92
CA PRO A 641 -32.80 0.63 -6.75
C PRO A 641 -33.71 -0.34 -5.97
N ILE A 642 -33.72 -0.26 -4.62
CA ILE A 642 -34.60 -1.03 -3.75
C ILE A 642 -35.39 -0.03 -2.89
N PRO A 643 -36.58 0.42 -3.32
CA PRO A 643 -37.37 1.43 -2.62
C PRO A 643 -37.75 1.03 -1.18
N GLU A 644 -37.94 -0.27 -0.93
CA GLU A 644 -38.20 -0.83 0.39
C GLU A 644 -37.05 -0.52 1.37
N ALA A 645 -35.79 -0.56 0.91
CA ALA A 645 -34.62 -0.30 1.75
C ALA A 645 -34.64 1.12 2.35
N ILE A 646 -35.25 2.10 1.66
CA ILE A 646 -35.46 3.45 2.19
C ILE A 646 -36.50 3.46 3.31
N ALA A 647 -37.56 2.67 3.20
CA ALA A 647 -38.56 2.53 4.26
C ALA A 647 -37.98 1.81 5.49
N HIS A 648 -37.17 0.78 5.28
CA HIS A 648 -36.42 0.08 6.33
C HIS A 648 -35.43 1.03 7.04
N ALA A 649 -34.59 1.75 6.29
CA ALA A 649 -33.64 2.72 6.83
C ALA A 649 -34.30 3.79 7.70
N LYS A 650 -35.44 4.35 7.26
CA LYS A 650 -36.21 5.34 8.05
C LYS A 650 -36.71 4.75 9.37
N ARG A 651 -37.41 3.60 9.32
CA ARG A 651 -37.94 2.93 10.52
C ARG A 651 -36.84 2.59 11.53
N ALA A 652 -35.70 2.09 11.06
CA ALA A 652 -34.56 1.75 11.91
C ALA A 652 -34.04 2.96 12.70
N TRP A 653 -33.94 4.15 12.07
CA TRP A 653 -33.52 5.38 12.74
C TRP A 653 -34.61 6.07 13.55
N ASP A 654 -35.88 5.90 13.18
CA ASP A 654 -37.02 6.33 14.00
C ASP A 654 -37.07 5.55 15.32
N GLN A 655 -36.98 4.22 15.26
CA GLN A 655 -36.93 3.33 16.42
C GLN A 655 -35.68 3.54 17.28
N ALA A 656 -34.51 3.76 16.66
CA ALA A 656 -33.28 4.04 17.38
C ALA A 656 -33.41 5.30 18.26
N LEU A 657 -34.04 6.36 17.72
CA LEU A 657 -34.29 7.59 18.47
C LEU A 657 -35.36 7.39 19.55
N GLU A 658 -36.52 6.80 19.22
CA GLU A 658 -37.64 6.60 20.15
C GLU A 658 -37.23 5.77 21.38
N LEU A 659 -36.62 4.60 21.15
CA LEU A 659 -36.15 3.73 22.23
C LEU A 659 -35.01 4.38 23.01
N GLY A 660 -34.13 5.12 22.33
CA GLY A 660 -32.97 5.78 22.93
C GLY A 660 -33.31 7.00 23.79
N GLU A 661 -34.37 7.74 23.46
CA GLU A 661 -34.90 8.81 24.31
C GLU A 661 -35.62 8.23 25.55
N LEU A 662 -36.24 7.04 25.44
CA LEU A 662 -36.94 6.37 26.55
C LEU A 662 -36.03 5.55 27.49
N HIS A 663 -34.94 4.97 26.97
CA HIS A 663 -34.10 4.00 27.71
C HIS A 663 -32.59 4.34 27.72
N GLY A 664 -32.14 5.30 26.91
CA GLY A 664 -30.72 5.46 26.59
C GLY A 664 -30.20 4.33 25.70
N TYR A 665 -28.87 4.25 25.57
CA TYR A 665 -28.22 3.26 24.70
C TYR A 665 -27.21 2.44 25.50
N ARG A 666 -27.08 1.15 25.16
CA ARG A 666 -26.12 0.25 25.80
C ARG A 666 -24.68 0.46 25.32
N ASN A 667 -24.48 1.12 24.18
CA ASN A 667 -23.20 1.23 23.48
C ASN A 667 -23.00 2.66 22.96
N ALA A 668 -21.84 3.27 23.21
CA ALA A 668 -21.52 4.62 22.75
C ALA A 668 -21.25 4.72 21.24
N GLN A 669 -20.77 3.62 20.64
CA GLN A 669 -20.54 3.43 19.21
C GLN A 669 -20.98 2.00 18.86
N THR A 670 -21.57 1.79 17.69
CA THR A 670 -22.11 0.49 17.27
C THR A 670 -21.47 -0.06 15.98
N THR A 671 -21.00 0.83 15.09
CA THR A 671 -20.67 0.48 13.70
C THR A 671 -19.42 1.16 13.15
N VAL A 672 -18.71 0.43 12.29
CA VAL A 672 -17.55 0.87 11.50
C VAL A 672 -17.57 0.15 10.13
N VAL A 673 -16.81 0.60 9.14
CA VAL A 673 -16.47 -0.25 7.98
C VAL A 673 -14.99 -0.56 7.98
N ALA A 674 -14.65 -1.82 8.25
CA ALA A 674 -13.28 -2.31 8.34
C ALA A 674 -12.76 -2.80 6.98
N PRO A 675 -11.43 -2.96 6.78
CA PRO A 675 -10.90 -3.46 5.51
C PRO A 675 -11.16 -4.96 5.28
N THR A 676 -11.59 -5.73 6.29
CA THR A 676 -11.98 -7.16 6.21
C THR A 676 -10.97 -8.18 5.63
N GLY A 677 -9.77 -7.78 5.19
CA GLY A 677 -8.95 -8.52 4.22
C GLY A 677 -8.58 -9.99 4.48
N THR A 678 -8.66 -10.53 5.71
CA THR A 678 -8.56 -11.98 5.95
C THR A 678 -9.92 -12.64 6.16
N ILE A 679 -10.91 -11.93 6.72
CA ILE A 679 -12.24 -12.49 7.00
C ILE A 679 -13.12 -12.52 5.75
N GLY A 680 -12.94 -11.59 4.80
CA GLY A 680 -13.56 -11.66 3.48
C GLY A 680 -13.16 -12.93 2.70
N LEU A 681 -11.90 -13.36 2.84
CA LEU A 681 -11.42 -14.63 2.25
C LEU A 681 -12.01 -15.88 2.92
N VAL A 682 -12.51 -15.79 4.15
CA VAL A 682 -13.24 -16.88 4.83
C VAL A 682 -14.74 -16.83 4.57
N MET A 683 -15.28 -15.67 4.21
CA MET A 683 -16.66 -15.51 3.73
C MET A 683 -16.81 -15.70 2.21
N ASP A 684 -15.73 -16.03 1.50
CA ASP A 684 -15.67 -16.08 0.03
C ASP A 684 -16.23 -14.82 -0.67
N CYS A 685 -15.97 -13.64 -0.10
CA CYS A 685 -16.35 -12.35 -0.69
C CYS A 685 -15.48 -12.00 -1.91
N ASP A 686 -16.10 -11.59 -3.01
CA ASP A 686 -15.39 -11.09 -4.19
C ASP A 686 -14.71 -9.73 -3.92
N THR A 687 -15.31 -8.87 -3.08
CA THR A 687 -14.72 -7.58 -2.63
C THR A 687 -14.76 -7.39 -1.11
N THR A 688 -13.82 -6.59 -0.57
CA THR A 688 -13.55 -6.47 0.86
C THR A 688 -14.09 -5.18 1.47
N GLY A 689 -14.87 -5.24 2.55
CA GLY A 689 -15.40 -4.03 3.20
C GLY A 689 -16.30 -3.21 2.26
N ILE A 690 -15.97 -1.92 2.11
CA ILE A 690 -16.56 -1.00 1.13
C ILE A 690 -15.79 -0.96 -0.22
N GLU A 691 -14.69 -1.72 -0.36
CA GLU A 691 -13.87 -1.70 -1.57
C GLU A 691 -14.66 -2.22 -2.79
N PRO A 692 -14.44 -1.63 -3.98
CA PRO A 692 -14.78 -2.28 -5.25
C PRO A 692 -13.84 -3.47 -5.49
N ASP A 693 -14.00 -4.17 -6.61
CA ASP A 693 -13.00 -5.18 -6.97
C ASP A 693 -11.68 -4.54 -7.45
N PHE A 694 -10.56 -5.19 -7.17
CA PHE A 694 -9.23 -4.77 -7.59
C PHE A 694 -8.94 -5.14 -9.05
N ALA A 695 -9.33 -6.34 -9.49
CA ALA A 695 -9.17 -6.83 -10.86
C ALA A 695 -10.12 -8.02 -11.15
N LEU A 696 -10.70 -8.04 -12.36
CA LEU A 696 -11.73 -9.02 -12.76
C LEU A 696 -11.24 -10.47 -12.82
N VAL A 697 -9.96 -10.70 -13.13
CA VAL A 697 -9.32 -12.03 -13.13
C VAL A 697 -8.18 -12.05 -12.11
N LYS A 698 -8.23 -13.05 -11.21
CA LYS A 698 -7.35 -13.21 -10.06
C LYS A 698 -6.58 -14.54 -10.17
N PHE A 699 -5.32 -14.55 -9.75
CA PHE A 699 -4.44 -15.72 -9.86
C PHE A 699 -4.19 -16.37 -8.49
N LYS A 700 -4.73 -17.56 -8.24
CA LYS A 700 -4.44 -18.34 -7.02
C LYS A 700 -3.18 -19.19 -7.24
N LYS A 701 -2.12 -18.97 -6.45
CA LYS A 701 -0.99 -19.91 -6.36
C LYS A 701 -1.45 -21.25 -5.76
N LEU A 702 -1.08 -22.37 -6.39
CA LEU A 702 -1.48 -23.70 -5.92
C LEU A 702 -0.52 -24.27 -4.88
N ALA A 703 -1.04 -25.13 -4.00
CA ALA A 703 -0.29 -25.90 -3.02
C ALA A 703 0.48 -27.04 -3.71
N GLY A 704 1.62 -26.68 -4.30
CA GLY A 704 2.36 -27.52 -5.24
C GLY A 704 3.35 -26.74 -6.11
N GLY A 705 3.09 -25.44 -6.30
CA GLY A 705 3.66 -24.67 -7.41
C GLY A 705 2.62 -24.50 -8.54
N GLY A 706 2.88 -23.59 -9.47
CA GLY A 706 1.89 -23.19 -10.47
C GLY A 706 0.78 -22.28 -9.92
N TYR A 707 -0.05 -21.76 -10.83
CA TYR A 707 -1.12 -20.81 -10.57
C TYR A 707 -2.40 -21.20 -11.31
N TRP A 708 -3.55 -20.83 -10.76
CA TRP A 708 -4.87 -21.06 -11.33
C TRP A 708 -5.61 -19.73 -11.50
N LYS A 709 -6.24 -19.52 -12.67
CA LYS A 709 -7.03 -18.31 -12.97
C LYS A 709 -8.44 -18.43 -12.44
N ILE A 710 -8.93 -17.36 -11.82
CA ILE A 710 -10.29 -17.27 -11.27
C ILE A 710 -10.88 -15.95 -11.76
N ILE A 711 -11.95 -16.00 -12.56
CA ILE A 711 -12.78 -14.83 -12.84
C ILE A 711 -13.65 -14.52 -11.61
N ASN A 712 -13.88 -13.24 -11.34
CA ASN A 712 -14.80 -12.79 -10.29
C ASN A 712 -16.21 -13.40 -10.52
N ARG A 713 -16.79 -13.98 -9.47
CA ARG A 713 -18.07 -14.72 -9.53
C ARG A 713 -19.27 -13.83 -9.83
N ALA A 714 -19.13 -12.53 -9.60
CA ALA A 714 -20.13 -11.52 -9.96
C ALA A 714 -20.20 -11.28 -11.47
N VAL A 715 -19.12 -11.50 -12.25
CA VAL A 715 -19.12 -11.17 -13.70
C VAL A 715 -20.18 -11.97 -14.48
N PRO A 716 -20.27 -13.31 -14.35
CA PRO A 716 -21.32 -14.07 -15.04
C PRO A 716 -22.73 -13.74 -14.55
N ALA A 717 -22.89 -13.41 -13.27
CA ALA A 717 -24.20 -13.04 -12.70
C ALA A 717 -24.66 -11.66 -13.22
N ALA A 718 -23.76 -10.69 -13.25
CA ALA A 718 -23.98 -9.37 -13.85
C ALA A 718 -24.44 -9.48 -15.30
N LEU A 719 -23.77 -10.32 -16.11
CA LEU A 719 -24.12 -10.50 -17.52
C LEU A 719 -25.53 -11.11 -17.70
N ARG A 720 -25.97 -12.02 -16.82
CA ARG A 720 -27.36 -12.53 -16.82
C ARG A 720 -28.37 -11.42 -16.50
N VAL A 721 -28.11 -10.61 -15.48
CA VAL A 721 -28.97 -9.47 -15.09
C VAL A 721 -29.02 -8.41 -16.21
N LEU A 722 -27.91 -8.21 -16.92
CA LEU A 722 -27.79 -7.33 -18.09
C LEU A 722 -28.40 -7.93 -19.39
N GLY A 723 -28.98 -9.14 -19.33
CA GLY A 723 -29.74 -9.75 -20.42
C GLY A 723 -28.93 -10.52 -21.46
N TYR A 724 -27.67 -10.89 -21.19
CA TYR A 724 -26.89 -11.73 -22.10
C TYR A 724 -27.27 -13.22 -21.95
N PRO A 725 -27.41 -13.98 -23.06
CA PRO A 725 -27.63 -15.43 -23.01
C PRO A 725 -26.33 -16.17 -22.68
N GLU A 726 -26.46 -17.34 -22.04
CA GLU A 726 -25.33 -18.17 -21.56
C GLU A 726 -24.21 -18.40 -22.60
N SER A 727 -24.52 -18.51 -23.89
CA SER A 727 -23.50 -18.67 -24.94
C SER A 727 -22.61 -17.42 -25.10
N GLN A 728 -23.20 -16.22 -25.07
CA GLN A 728 -22.45 -14.97 -25.12
C GLN A 728 -21.69 -14.72 -23.81
N ILE A 729 -22.25 -15.15 -22.68
CA ILE A 729 -21.56 -15.12 -21.38
C ILE A 729 -20.30 -15.99 -21.44
N ALA A 730 -20.40 -17.23 -21.93
CA ALA A 730 -19.25 -18.13 -22.07
C ALA A 730 -18.17 -17.56 -23.02
N GLU A 731 -18.55 -16.87 -24.10
CA GLU A 731 -17.59 -16.19 -24.98
C GLU A 731 -16.90 -14.98 -24.31
N ILE A 732 -17.62 -14.23 -23.46
CA ILE A 732 -17.05 -13.11 -22.68
C ILE A 732 -16.12 -13.64 -21.56
N GLU A 733 -16.51 -14.72 -20.87
CA GLU A 733 -15.67 -15.40 -19.88
C GLU A 733 -14.38 -15.94 -20.52
N ALA A 734 -14.49 -16.62 -21.66
CA ALA A 734 -13.34 -17.16 -22.40
C ALA A 734 -12.40 -16.06 -22.92
N TYR A 735 -12.93 -14.90 -23.32
CA TYR A 735 -12.12 -13.73 -23.67
C TYR A 735 -11.33 -13.19 -22.47
N ALA A 736 -11.96 -13.07 -21.30
CA ALA A 736 -11.32 -12.52 -20.10
C ALA A 736 -10.27 -13.49 -19.50
N VAL A 737 -10.58 -14.78 -19.39
CA VAL A 737 -9.74 -15.81 -18.75
C VAL A 737 -8.73 -16.46 -19.70
N GLY A 738 -9.05 -16.49 -20.99
CA GLY A 738 -8.32 -17.22 -22.02
C GLY A 738 -8.81 -18.67 -22.19
N HIS A 739 -8.72 -19.20 -23.40
CA HIS A 739 -9.13 -20.56 -23.77
C HIS A 739 -8.20 -21.66 -23.23
N GLY A 740 -7.04 -21.31 -22.67
CA GLY A 740 -6.09 -22.24 -22.04
C GLY A 740 -5.52 -23.33 -22.96
N SER A 741 -5.69 -23.21 -24.28
CA SER A 741 -5.40 -24.25 -25.27
C SER A 741 -5.00 -23.64 -26.62
N LEU A 742 -4.21 -24.35 -27.43
CA LEU A 742 -3.85 -23.95 -28.81
C LEU A 742 -5.03 -24.07 -29.80
N SER A 743 -6.20 -24.52 -29.32
CA SER A 743 -7.40 -24.71 -30.13
C SER A 743 -7.97 -23.38 -30.63
N ASN A 744 -8.19 -23.29 -31.95
CA ASN A 744 -8.67 -22.10 -32.67
C ASN A 744 -7.84 -20.81 -32.47
N ALA A 745 -6.63 -20.90 -31.90
CA ALA A 745 -5.81 -19.74 -31.61
C ALA A 745 -5.31 -19.04 -32.89
N PRO A 746 -5.33 -17.69 -32.95
CA PRO A 746 -4.89 -16.94 -34.12
C PRO A 746 -3.36 -17.01 -34.28
N ALA A 747 -2.90 -17.27 -35.51
CA ALA A 747 -1.49 -17.43 -35.92
C ALA A 747 -0.68 -18.54 -35.24
N ILE A 748 -0.68 -18.65 -33.91
CA ILE A 748 0.09 -19.64 -33.13
C ILE A 748 -0.87 -20.73 -32.64
N ASN A 749 -0.96 -21.83 -33.40
CA ASN A 749 -1.81 -22.97 -33.06
C ASN A 749 -1.16 -24.30 -33.51
N VAL A 750 -1.83 -25.42 -33.20
CA VAL A 750 -1.36 -26.78 -33.50
C VAL A 750 -0.91 -26.95 -34.95
N SER A 751 -1.61 -26.35 -35.92
CA SER A 751 -1.28 -26.51 -37.35
C SER A 751 -0.03 -25.73 -37.76
N THR A 752 0.12 -24.49 -37.29
CA THR A 752 1.25 -23.62 -37.66
C THR A 752 2.53 -23.99 -36.91
N LEU A 753 2.42 -24.50 -35.69
CA LEU A 753 3.54 -25.03 -34.91
C LEU A 753 4.06 -26.35 -35.51
N LYS A 754 3.18 -27.27 -35.93
CA LYS A 754 3.62 -28.48 -36.68
C LYS A 754 4.35 -28.11 -37.97
N ALA A 755 3.87 -27.11 -38.71
CA ALA A 755 4.55 -26.60 -39.90
C ALA A 755 5.93 -25.97 -39.62
N LYS A 756 6.18 -25.53 -38.37
CA LYS A 756 7.48 -25.04 -37.88
C LYS A 756 8.32 -26.13 -37.17
N GLY A 757 7.93 -27.41 -37.26
CA GLY A 757 8.72 -28.54 -36.75
C GLY A 757 8.36 -29.06 -35.36
N PHE A 758 7.29 -28.58 -34.73
CA PHE A 758 6.88 -29.09 -33.42
C PHE A 758 6.30 -30.50 -33.50
N SER A 759 6.81 -31.42 -32.67
CA SER A 759 6.29 -32.79 -32.53
C SER A 759 5.02 -32.82 -31.67
N ASP A 760 4.23 -33.88 -31.80
CA ASP A 760 3.04 -34.11 -30.96
C ASP A 760 3.36 -34.16 -29.45
N GLU A 761 4.55 -34.65 -29.07
CA GLU A 761 5.01 -34.66 -27.67
C GLU A 761 5.35 -33.23 -27.18
N ALA A 762 6.01 -32.42 -28.00
CA ALA A 762 6.30 -31.02 -27.68
C ALA A 762 5.02 -30.19 -27.54
N LEU A 763 4.02 -30.46 -28.39
CA LEU A 763 2.71 -29.81 -28.31
C LEU A 763 1.93 -30.25 -27.06
N ALA A 764 1.96 -31.53 -26.70
CA ALA A 764 1.34 -32.00 -25.46
C ALA A 764 1.95 -31.36 -24.19
N LYS A 765 3.27 -31.11 -24.19
CA LYS A 765 3.97 -30.39 -23.11
C LYS A 765 3.51 -28.92 -23.00
N VAL A 766 3.26 -28.25 -24.12
CA VAL A 766 2.69 -26.89 -24.14
C VAL A 766 1.25 -26.89 -23.65
N GLU A 767 0.40 -27.76 -24.21
CA GLU A 767 -1.04 -27.77 -23.93
C GLU A 767 -1.35 -28.05 -22.45
N ALA A 768 -0.49 -28.82 -21.77
CA ALA A 768 -0.57 -29.05 -20.33
C ALA A 768 -0.20 -27.82 -19.47
N ALA A 769 0.61 -26.88 -19.99
CA ALA A 769 1.04 -25.68 -19.28
C ALA A 769 0.08 -24.49 -19.48
N LEU A 770 -0.49 -24.35 -20.68
CA LEU A 770 -1.28 -23.18 -21.09
C LEU A 770 -2.44 -22.76 -20.16
N PRO A 771 -3.23 -23.67 -19.53
CA PRO A 771 -4.28 -23.28 -18.58
C PRO A 771 -3.77 -22.49 -17.38
N THR A 772 -2.49 -22.67 -17.01
CA THR A 772 -1.82 -22.00 -15.88
C THR A 772 -0.94 -20.82 -16.32
N ALA A 773 -0.75 -20.61 -17.62
CA ALA A 773 0.15 -19.60 -18.15
C ALA A 773 -0.46 -18.18 -18.09
N PHE A 774 0.27 -17.24 -17.49
CA PHE A 774 -0.05 -15.82 -17.47
C PHE A 774 0.17 -15.15 -18.83
N ASP A 775 1.21 -15.59 -19.54
CA ASP A 775 1.62 -15.12 -20.86
C ASP A 775 2.11 -16.34 -21.66
N ILE A 776 1.81 -16.37 -22.96
CA ILE A 776 2.14 -17.49 -23.87
C ILE A 776 3.65 -17.80 -23.88
N LYS A 777 4.52 -16.79 -23.71
CA LYS A 777 5.99 -16.97 -23.65
C LYS A 777 6.42 -17.89 -22.50
N PHE A 778 5.66 -17.95 -21.41
CA PHE A 778 5.98 -18.86 -20.29
C PHE A 778 5.75 -20.34 -20.63
N ALA A 779 4.89 -20.67 -21.59
CA ALA A 779 4.81 -22.04 -22.11
C ALA A 779 5.91 -22.30 -23.15
N PHE A 780 6.16 -21.34 -24.04
CA PHE A 780 7.16 -21.44 -25.12
C PHE A 780 8.55 -20.93 -24.69
N ASN A 781 9.24 -21.68 -23.83
CA ASN A 781 10.57 -21.31 -23.31
C ASN A 781 11.61 -22.45 -23.43
N LYS A 782 12.90 -22.14 -23.24
CA LYS A 782 14.02 -23.11 -23.39
C LYS A 782 13.96 -24.32 -22.45
N TRP A 783 13.35 -24.18 -21.28
CA TRP A 783 13.20 -25.25 -20.28
C TRP A 783 12.04 -26.22 -20.58
N THR A 784 10.97 -25.77 -21.26
CA THR A 784 9.82 -26.64 -21.64
C THR A 784 10.24 -27.73 -22.64
N PHE A 785 11.19 -27.42 -23.52
CA PHE A 785 11.60 -28.30 -24.62
C PHE A 785 13.02 -28.88 -24.46
N GLY A 786 13.89 -28.21 -23.71
CA GLY A 786 15.32 -28.51 -23.64
C GLY A 786 16.10 -27.92 -24.81
N GLU A 787 17.39 -27.63 -24.59
CA GLU A 787 18.25 -27.03 -25.62
C GLU A 787 18.42 -27.93 -26.86
N ASP A 788 18.46 -29.25 -26.68
CA ASP A 788 18.60 -30.22 -27.77
C ASP A 788 17.45 -30.11 -28.78
N PHE A 789 16.21 -29.88 -28.31
CA PHE A 789 15.06 -29.66 -29.20
C PHE A 789 15.18 -28.32 -29.95
N LEU A 790 15.64 -27.26 -29.28
CA LEU A 790 15.84 -25.96 -29.91
C LEU A 790 16.94 -26.00 -30.99
N LYS A 791 18.04 -26.72 -30.73
CA LYS A 791 19.20 -26.83 -31.62
C LYS A 791 18.97 -27.83 -32.75
N ASP A 792 18.62 -29.08 -32.44
CA ASP A 792 18.59 -30.16 -33.42
C ASP A 792 17.28 -30.20 -34.23
N THR A 793 16.15 -29.83 -33.60
CA THR A 793 14.82 -29.86 -34.26
C THR A 793 14.44 -28.50 -34.82
N LEU A 794 14.48 -27.44 -34.01
CA LEU A 794 14.09 -26.08 -34.44
C LEU A 794 15.21 -25.27 -35.10
N LYS A 795 16.47 -25.76 -35.05
CA LYS A 795 17.65 -25.15 -35.71
C LYS A 795 17.93 -23.71 -35.30
N ILE A 796 17.79 -23.45 -33.99
CA ILE A 796 18.14 -22.18 -33.37
C ILE A 796 19.59 -22.24 -32.90
N GLU A 797 20.39 -21.27 -33.32
CA GLU A 797 21.82 -21.17 -32.98
C GLU A 797 22.05 -21.09 -31.47
N ALA A 798 23.08 -21.80 -30.98
CA ALA A 798 23.36 -21.91 -29.55
C ALA A 798 23.61 -20.55 -28.89
N ASP A 799 24.32 -19.65 -29.57
CA ASP A 799 24.61 -18.29 -29.07
C ASP A 799 23.31 -17.50 -28.79
N LYS A 800 22.26 -17.69 -29.61
CA LYS A 800 20.96 -17.03 -29.43
C LYS A 800 20.14 -17.60 -28.27
N ILE A 801 20.27 -18.90 -27.99
CA ILE A 801 19.59 -19.54 -26.85
C ILE A 801 20.23 -19.06 -25.52
N ALA A 802 21.47 -18.58 -25.58
CA ALA A 802 22.24 -17.96 -24.50
C ALA A 802 22.17 -16.42 -24.48
N GLU A 803 21.40 -15.77 -25.36
CA GLU A 803 21.03 -14.36 -25.21
C GLU A 803 19.97 -14.24 -24.09
N PRO A 804 20.14 -13.36 -23.08
CA PRO A 804 19.15 -13.22 -22.00
C PRO A 804 17.75 -12.87 -22.53
N SER A 805 17.67 -12.02 -23.56
CA SER A 805 16.44 -11.57 -24.20
C SER A 805 15.80 -12.58 -25.18
N PHE A 806 16.16 -13.86 -25.10
CA PHE A 806 15.67 -14.90 -26.02
C PHE A 806 14.17 -15.20 -25.89
N ASP A 807 13.38 -14.68 -26.85
CA ASP A 807 11.99 -15.06 -27.09
C ASP A 807 11.91 -16.13 -28.19
N LEU A 808 11.46 -17.34 -27.82
CA LEU A 808 11.35 -18.49 -28.73
C LEU A 808 10.34 -18.26 -29.87
N LEU A 809 9.23 -17.56 -29.62
CA LEU A 809 8.20 -17.31 -30.62
C LEU A 809 8.67 -16.27 -31.64
N ALA A 810 9.38 -15.24 -31.18
CA ALA A 810 10.05 -14.29 -32.05
C ALA A 810 11.18 -14.94 -32.86
N ALA A 811 11.99 -15.81 -32.24
CA ALA A 811 13.05 -16.58 -32.92
C ALA A 811 12.50 -17.53 -33.99
N LEU A 812 11.30 -18.08 -33.77
CA LEU A 812 10.54 -18.86 -34.77
C LEU A 812 9.92 -18.01 -35.88
N GLY A 813 10.08 -16.69 -35.85
CA GLY A 813 9.60 -15.77 -36.87
C GLY A 813 8.10 -15.48 -36.82
N PHE A 814 7.48 -15.53 -35.64
CA PHE A 814 6.18 -14.90 -35.41
C PHE A 814 6.38 -13.42 -35.07
N SER A 815 5.53 -12.52 -35.57
CA SER A 815 5.59 -11.09 -35.24
C SER A 815 5.02 -10.80 -33.84
N LYS A 816 5.46 -9.70 -33.20
CA LYS A 816 4.91 -9.24 -31.91
C LYS A 816 3.36 -9.18 -31.89
N ARG A 817 2.72 -8.85 -33.03
CA ARG A 817 1.26 -8.82 -33.18
C ARG A 817 0.61 -10.20 -33.18
N GLU A 818 1.24 -11.19 -33.80
CA GLU A 818 0.75 -12.58 -33.81
C GLU A 818 0.91 -13.22 -32.43
N ILE A 819 2.03 -12.94 -31.76
CA ILE A 819 2.29 -13.39 -30.38
C ILE A 819 1.24 -12.83 -29.43
N GLU A 820 0.98 -11.52 -29.44
CA GLU A 820 -0.01 -10.93 -28.53
C GLU A 820 -1.46 -11.33 -28.90
N ALA A 821 -1.78 -11.52 -30.18
CA ALA A 821 -3.10 -12.05 -30.57
C ALA A 821 -3.34 -13.48 -30.05
N ALA A 822 -2.33 -14.35 -30.15
CA ALA A 822 -2.38 -15.68 -29.56
C ALA A 822 -2.41 -15.62 -28.02
N ASN A 823 -1.64 -14.72 -27.42
CA ASN A 823 -1.62 -14.49 -25.98
C ASN A 823 -3.01 -14.11 -25.43
N ILE A 824 -3.69 -13.15 -26.06
CA ILE A 824 -5.04 -12.74 -25.64
C ILE A 824 -6.04 -13.89 -25.79
N HIS A 825 -5.99 -14.68 -26.87
CA HIS A 825 -6.90 -15.82 -27.06
C HIS A 825 -6.66 -16.95 -26.05
N ILE A 826 -5.40 -17.31 -25.81
CA ILE A 826 -5.01 -18.49 -25.04
C ILE A 826 -4.91 -18.15 -23.54
N CYS A 827 -4.19 -17.09 -23.22
CA CYS A 827 -3.92 -16.65 -21.85
C CYS A 827 -4.95 -15.65 -21.33
N GLY A 828 -5.74 -14.99 -22.18
CA GLY A 828 -6.87 -14.14 -21.78
C GLY A 828 -6.53 -12.65 -21.73
N ALA A 829 -7.53 -11.81 -22.01
CA ALA A 829 -7.40 -10.35 -21.95
C ALA A 829 -7.25 -9.81 -20.51
N MET A 830 -7.67 -10.58 -19.49
CA MET A 830 -7.87 -10.17 -18.09
C MET A 830 -8.90 -9.06 -17.86
N THR A 831 -9.47 -8.49 -18.93
CA THR A 831 -10.55 -7.49 -18.93
C THR A 831 -11.71 -8.00 -19.79
N VAL A 832 -12.87 -7.35 -19.64
CA VAL A 832 -14.02 -7.50 -20.54
C VAL A 832 -14.13 -6.36 -21.56
N GLU A 833 -13.28 -5.34 -21.49
CA GLU A 833 -13.18 -4.31 -22.53
C GLU A 833 -12.78 -4.95 -23.86
N GLY A 834 -13.58 -4.74 -24.92
CA GLY A 834 -13.34 -5.38 -26.22
C GLY A 834 -13.79 -6.84 -26.33
N ALA A 835 -14.41 -7.41 -25.29
CA ALA A 835 -14.97 -8.77 -25.34
C ALA A 835 -16.07 -8.87 -26.41
N PRO A 836 -16.25 -10.05 -27.04
CA PRO A 836 -17.32 -10.28 -28.02
C PRO A 836 -18.69 -10.08 -27.36
N HIS A 837 -19.66 -9.57 -28.13
CA HIS A 837 -21.04 -9.25 -27.72
C HIS A 837 -21.23 -8.17 -26.65
N LEU A 838 -20.26 -7.95 -25.75
CA LEU A 838 -20.40 -7.01 -24.63
C LEU A 838 -20.48 -5.56 -25.13
N LYS A 839 -21.65 -4.95 -24.93
CA LYS A 839 -21.90 -3.56 -25.30
C LYS A 839 -21.06 -2.57 -24.47
N PRO A 840 -20.50 -1.51 -25.09
CA PRO A 840 -19.80 -0.45 -24.37
C PRO A 840 -20.63 0.24 -23.26
N GLU A 841 -21.96 0.31 -23.41
CA GLU A 841 -22.87 0.89 -22.41
C GLU A 841 -22.88 0.11 -21.08
N HIS A 842 -22.44 -1.16 -21.08
CA HIS A 842 -22.38 -2.00 -19.88
C HIS A 842 -20.97 -2.06 -19.25
N TYR A 843 -19.92 -1.50 -19.90
CA TYR A 843 -18.54 -1.62 -19.40
C TYR A 843 -18.38 -1.06 -17.97
N ALA A 844 -19.11 0.01 -17.63
CA ALA A 844 -19.04 0.65 -16.31
C ALA A 844 -19.45 -0.24 -15.13
N VAL A 845 -20.16 -1.37 -15.37
CA VAL A 845 -20.49 -2.37 -14.35
C VAL A 845 -19.25 -3.15 -13.90
N PHE A 846 -18.23 -3.23 -14.76
CA PHE A 846 -17.03 -4.03 -14.59
C PHE A 846 -15.76 -3.20 -14.32
N ASP A 847 -15.91 -1.88 -14.10
CA ASP A 847 -14.78 -1.01 -13.74
C ASP A 847 -14.23 -1.41 -12.35
N CYS A 848 -12.95 -1.81 -12.31
CA CYS A 848 -12.23 -2.12 -11.07
C CYS A 848 -11.49 -0.90 -10.51
N ALA A 849 -10.88 -1.05 -9.33
CA ALA A 849 -10.06 -0.02 -8.68
C ALA A 849 -8.85 0.44 -9.53
N ASN A 850 -8.37 -0.41 -10.45
CA ASN A 850 -7.27 -0.12 -11.38
C ASN A 850 -7.58 -0.77 -12.75
N PRO A 851 -6.87 -0.40 -13.83
CA PRO A 851 -7.02 -1.04 -15.14
C PRO A 851 -6.79 -2.56 -15.09
N CYS A 852 -7.58 -3.31 -15.86
CA CYS A 852 -7.49 -4.76 -15.90
C CYS A 852 -6.71 -5.25 -17.13
N GLY A 853 -5.63 -6.01 -16.92
CA GLY A 853 -4.84 -6.63 -17.99
C GLY A 853 -3.96 -5.68 -18.79
N LYS A 854 -3.29 -6.21 -19.82
CA LYS A 854 -2.41 -5.41 -20.72
C LYS A 854 -3.18 -4.40 -21.58
N ILE A 855 -4.46 -4.66 -21.87
CA ILE A 855 -5.25 -3.91 -22.86
C ILE A 855 -6.42 -3.09 -22.29
N GLY A 856 -6.77 -3.31 -21.02
CA GLY A 856 -7.82 -2.54 -20.34
C GLY A 856 -7.39 -1.09 -20.10
N LYS A 857 -8.35 -0.18 -20.19
CA LYS A 857 -8.16 1.28 -20.07
C LYS A 857 -9.11 1.90 -19.05
N ARG A 858 -10.17 1.20 -18.65
CA ARG A 858 -11.15 1.67 -17.69
C ARG A 858 -10.78 1.28 -16.26
N TYR A 859 -11.06 2.18 -15.35
CA TYR A 859 -10.92 2.01 -13.91
C TYR A 859 -11.80 3.04 -13.19
N LEU A 860 -12.09 2.78 -11.91
CA LEU A 860 -12.88 3.64 -11.06
C LEU A 860 -12.10 4.92 -10.71
N SER A 861 -12.75 6.07 -10.90
CA SER A 861 -12.11 7.37 -10.63
C SER A 861 -11.83 7.57 -9.13
N VAL A 862 -10.81 8.37 -8.82
CA VAL A 862 -10.50 8.83 -7.44
C VAL A 862 -11.74 9.42 -6.76
N GLU A 863 -12.54 10.17 -7.52
CA GLU A 863 -13.80 10.76 -7.06
C GLU A 863 -14.88 9.71 -6.74
N SER A 864 -14.99 8.62 -7.52
CA SER A 864 -15.97 7.54 -7.29
C SER A 864 -15.77 6.87 -5.93
N HIS A 865 -14.52 6.57 -5.55
CA HIS A 865 -14.18 6.00 -4.25
C HIS A 865 -14.61 6.93 -3.11
N ILE A 866 -14.28 8.23 -3.21
CA ILE A 866 -14.61 9.24 -2.20
C ILE A 866 -16.14 9.42 -2.10
N ARG A 867 -16.86 9.42 -3.23
CA ARG A 867 -18.32 9.56 -3.24
C ARG A 867 -19.05 8.32 -2.72
N MET A 868 -18.50 7.12 -2.89
CA MET A 868 -19.02 5.91 -2.23
C MET A 868 -18.83 5.98 -0.71
N MET A 869 -17.62 6.36 -0.24
CA MET A 869 -17.41 6.62 1.19
C MET A 869 -18.40 7.65 1.74
N ALA A 870 -18.63 8.74 1.00
CA ALA A 870 -19.51 9.83 1.43
C ALA A 870 -20.99 9.43 1.51
N ALA A 871 -21.45 8.45 0.72
CA ALA A 871 -22.81 7.91 0.81
C ALA A 871 -23.03 7.04 2.06
N ALA A 872 -21.98 6.34 2.54
CA ALA A 872 -22.04 5.47 3.72
C ALA A 872 -21.67 6.18 5.03
N GLN A 873 -20.70 7.12 5.01
CA GLN A 873 -20.19 7.84 6.16
C GLN A 873 -21.24 8.51 7.08
N PRO A 874 -22.29 9.20 6.60
CA PRO A 874 -23.41 9.71 7.42
C PRO A 874 -24.10 8.66 8.28
N PHE A 875 -23.95 7.38 7.96
CA PHE A 875 -24.60 6.26 8.64
C PHE A 875 -23.64 5.41 9.45
N ILE A 876 -22.35 5.77 9.54
CA ILE A 876 -21.36 5.07 10.36
C ILE A 876 -21.03 5.88 11.61
N SER A 877 -21.15 5.23 12.77
CA SER A 877 -20.91 5.87 14.07
C SER A 877 -19.42 6.11 14.32
N GLY A 878 -18.58 5.09 14.09
CA GLY A 878 -17.13 5.23 13.94
C GLY A 878 -16.75 5.81 12.56
N ALA A 879 -15.85 5.17 11.84
CA ALA A 879 -15.37 5.62 10.52
C ALA A 879 -15.24 4.46 9.50
N ILE A 880 -14.73 4.80 8.31
CA ILE A 880 -14.60 3.90 7.17
C ILE A 880 -13.12 3.74 6.83
N SER A 881 -12.62 2.51 6.84
CA SER A 881 -11.38 2.15 6.19
C SER A 881 -11.64 1.92 4.70
N LYS A 882 -10.99 2.71 3.85
CA LYS A 882 -11.00 2.60 2.39
C LYS A 882 -9.63 3.07 1.90
N THR A 883 -9.01 2.31 1.00
CA THR A 883 -7.89 2.80 0.19
C THR A 883 -8.44 3.53 -1.02
N ILE A 884 -8.07 4.79 -1.25
CA ILE A 884 -8.40 5.47 -2.50
C ILE A 884 -7.25 5.24 -3.48
N ASN A 885 -7.47 4.32 -4.41
CA ASN A 885 -6.52 4.03 -5.49
C ASN A 885 -6.37 5.23 -6.43
N MET A 886 -5.16 5.43 -6.93
CA MET A 886 -4.82 6.44 -7.93
C MET A 886 -3.84 5.83 -8.94
N PRO A 887 -3.99 6.10 -10.25
CA PRO A 887 -3.09 5.57 -11.28
C PRO A 887 -1.69 6.20 -11.18
N ASN A 888 -0.68 5.58 -11.80
CA ASN A 888 0.72 6.00 -11.64
C ASN A 888 0.99 7.44 -12.12
N ASP A 889 0.27 7.90 -13.13
CA ASP A 889 0.33 9.23 -13.73
C ASP A 889 -0.39 10.33 -12.92
N ALA A 890 -1.18 9.96 -11.90
CA ALA A 890 -1.84 10.93 -11.03
C ALA A 890 -0.83 11.87 -10.35
N THR A 891 -1.18 13.15 -10.24
CA THR A 891 -0.29 14.22 -9.80
C THR A 891 -0.40 14.49 -8.30
N VAL A 892 0.52 15.32 -7.79
CA VAL A 892 0.44 15.87 -6.42
C VAL A 892 -0.84 16.70 -6.22
N GLU A 893 -1.35 17.36 -7.27
CA GLU A 893 -2.59 18.13 -7.21
C GLU A 893 -3.83 17.23 -7.10
N ASP A 894 -3.82 16.06 -7.75
CA ASP A 894 -4.89 15.07 -7.60
C ASP A 894 -4.96 14.53 -6.16
N CYS A 895 -3.81 14.31 -5.52
CA CYS A 895 -3.77 13.89 -4.11
C CYS A 895 -4.35 14.98 -3.17
N LYS A 896 -3.94 16.24 -3.34
CA LYS A 896 -4.49 17.38 -2.59
C LYS A 896 -5.98 17.58 -2.85
N SER A 897 -6.42 17.45 -4.10
CA SER A 897 -7.82 17.56 -4.52
C SER A 897 -8.69 16.45 -3.92
N ALA A 898 -8.20 15.21 -3.90
CA ALA A 898 -8.85 14.07 -3.25
C ALA A 898 -9.06 14.29 -1.75
N TYR A 899 -8.04 14.79 -1.04
CA TYR A 899 -8.16 15.15 0.37
C TYR A 899 -9.14 16.33 0.60
N MET A 900 -9.06 17.37 -0.23
CA MET A 900 -9.93 18.56 -0.13
C MET A 900 -11.41 18.20 -0.41
N LEU A 901 -11.69 17.34 -1.38
CA LEU A 901 -13.02 16.80 -1.66
C LEU A 901 -13.55 15.94 -0.49
N SER A 902 -12.67 15.16 0.14
CA SER A 902 -13.02 14.29 1.27
C SER A 902 -13.51 15.09 2.49
N TRP A 903 -12.83 16.20 2.82
CA TRP A 903 -13.27 17.14 3.85
C TRP A 903 -14.64 17.76 3.49
N LYS A 904 -14.79 18.23 2.24
CA LYS A 904 -16.02 18.88 1.74
C LYS A 904 -17.24 17.95 1.65
N LEU A 905 -17.02 16.63 1.71
CA LEU A 905 -18.06 15.60 1.79
C LEU A 905 -18.23 15.01 3.21
N ALA A 906 -17.66 15.67 4.22
CA ALA A 906 -17.71 15.28 5.64
C ALA A 906 -17.20 13.84 5.93
N LEU A 907 -16.15 13.40 5.25
CA LEU A 907 -15.43 12.18 5.63
C LEU A 907 -14.66 12.38 6.95
N LYS A 908 -14.53 11.30 7.73
CA LYS A 908 -13.77 11.31 9.00
C LYS A 908 -12.28 11.01 8.79
N ALA A 909 -11.94 10.21 7.77
CA ALA A 909 -10.56 9.91 7.36
C ALA A 909 -10.44 9.76 5.84
N ASN A 910 -9.20 9.82 5.33
CA ASN A 910 -8.82 9.44 3.97
C ASN A 910 -7.41 8.83 3.98
N ALA A 911 -7.22 7.72 3.25
CA ALA A 911 -5.91 7.20 2.85
C ALA A 911 -5.83 7.07 1.32
N LEU A 912 -4.79 7.62 0.71
CA LEU A 912 -4.52 7.55 -0.73
C LEU A 912 -3.46 6.48 -1.01
N TYR A 913 -3.57 5.78 -2.13
CA TYR A 913 -2.52 4.90 -2.64
C TYR A 913 -2.37 5.08 -4.15
N ARG A 914 -1.28 5.75 -4.56
CA ARG A 914 -0.92 5.88 -5.97
C ARG A 914 -0.06 4.70 -6.41
N ASP A 915 -0.37 4.12 -7.57
CA ASP A 915 0.51 3.11 -8.19
C ASP A 915 1.93 3.70 -8.39
N GLY A 916 2.97 2.91 -8.12
CA GLY A 916 4.35 3.42 -8.06
C GLY A 916 4.67 4.43 -6.92
N SER A 917 3.88 4.51 -5.83
CA SER A 917 4.20 5.36 -4.66
C SER A 917 5.10 4.71 -3.60
N LYS A 918 5.28 3.39 -3.60
CA LYS A 918 6.31 2.69 -2.81
C LYS A 918 7.15 1.82 -3.74
N LEU A 919 8.42 1.59 -3.41
CA LEU A 919 9.33 0.87 -4.31
C LEU A 919 8.90 -0.59 -4.51
N SER A 920 8.33 -1.20 -3.47
CA SER A 920 7.63 -2.49 -3.57
C SER A 920 6.19 -2.41 -3.08
N GLN A 921 5.33 -3.20 -3.71
CA GLN A 921 3.88 -3.11 -3.59
C GLN A 921 3.26 -4.51 -3.55
N PRO A 922 2.38 -4.82 -2.57
CA PRO A 922 1.74 -6.14 -2.49
C PRO A 922 0.84 -6.48 -3.69
N LEU A 923 0.41 -5.46 -4.44
CA LEU A 923 -0.37 -5.53 -5.67
C LEU A 923 0.12 -4.39 -6.58
N ASN A 924 0.43 -4.70 -7.84
CA ASN A 924 0.81 -3.73 -8.88
C ASN A 924 -0.20 -3.89 -10.04
N SER A 925 -0.67 -2.78 -10.62
CA SER A 925 -1.62 -2.78 -11.73
C SER A 925 -0.98 -3.14 -13.07
N GLN A 926 0.30 -2.78 -13.25
CA GLN A 926 1.00 -2.91 -14.51
C GLN A 926 1.67 -4.28 -14.62
N LEU A 927 1.08 -5.15 -15.45
CA LEU A 927 1.87 -6.12 -16.20
C LEU A 927 2.84 -5.32 -17.06
N ILE A 928 4.15 -5.48 -16.81
CA ILE A 928 5.22 -4.73 -17.49
C ILE A 928 5.04 -4.83 -19.02
N ALA A 929 5.07 -3.69 -19.71
CA ALA A 929 5.12 -3.64 -21.16
C ALA A 929 6.50 -4.10 -21.66
N ASP A 930 6.53 -4.81 -22.79
CA ASP A 930 7.76 -5.24 -23.48
C ASP A 930 8.53 -4.01 -24.06
N ASP A 931 9.13 -3.20 -23.19
CA ASP A 931 10.17 -2.23 -23.54
C ASP A 931 11.46 -3.00 -23.89
N ASP A 932 11.99 -2.83 -25.11
CA ASP A 932 13.02 -3.71 -25.71
C ASP A 932 14.46 -3.60 -25.12
N GLU A 933 14.64 -3.18 -23.86
CA GLU A 933 15.94 -2.95 -23.18
C GLU A 933 16.13 -3.80 -21.90
N ASP A 934 16.07 -5.13 -22.02
CA ASP A 934 16.26 -6.07 -20.90
C ASP A 934 17.63 -6.79 -20.92
N GLU A 935 18.54 -6.44 -19.98
CA GLU A 935 19.84 -7.13 -19.80
C GLU A 935 19.81 -8.33 -18.81
N ASP A 936 18.80 -8.47 -17.94
CA ASP A 936 18.82 -9.36 -16.75
C ASP A 936 17.64 -10.37 -16.72
N ILE A 937 17.58 -11.30 -17.71
CA ILE A 937 16.51 -12.33 -17.79
C ILE A 937 16.97 -13.73 -17.34
N ASP A 938 18.20 -14.17 -17.57
CA ASP A 938 18.66 -15.49 -17.08
C ASP A 938 18.69 -15.55 -15.54
N THR A 939 19.12 -14.46 -14.89
CA THR A 939 19.06 -14.22 -13.44
C THR A 939 17.64 -14.21 -12.86
N PHE A 940 16.62 -13.99 -13.69
CA PHE A 940 15.19 -14.07 -13.35
C PHE A 940 14.63 -15.49 -13.53
N LEU A 941 15.26 -16.33 -14.37
CA LEU A 941 14.82 -17.70 -14.64
C LEU A 941 15.27 -18.71 -13.57
N ASP A 942 16.50 -18.62 -13.05
CA ASP A 942 17.03 -19.55 -12.03
C ASP A 942 16.26 -19.53 -10.70
N LYS A 943 15.53 -18.45 -10.40
CA LYS A 943 14.74 -18.37 -9.16
C LYS A 943 13.34 -18.99 -9.35
N PRO A 944 12.84 -19.80 -8.39
CA PRO A 944 11.48 -20.35 -8.46
C PRO A 944 10.41 -19.25 -8.41
N MET A 945 9.27 -19.48 -9.07
CA MET A 945 8.31 -18.44 -9.51
C MET A 945 7.94 -17.35 -8.49
N ALA A 946 7.95 -17.65 -7.18
CA ALA A 946 7.64 -16.66 -6.14
C ALA A 946 8.60 -15.45 -6.15
N ALA A 947 9.88 -15.66 -6.43
CA ALA A 947 10.89 -14.59 -6.45
C ALA A 947 10.80 -13.67 -7.68
N ARG A 948 10.12 -14.11 -8.74
CA ARG A 948 9.93 -13.32 -9.97
C ARG A 948 8.99 -12.12 -9.75
N ALA A 949 8.10 -12.20 -8.76
CA ALA A 949 7.23 -11.09 -8.37
C ALA A 949 7.98 -9.96 -7.62
N ALA A 950 8.98 -10.30 -6.79
CA ALA A 950 9.78 -9.30 -6.08
C ALA A 950 10.60 -8.42 -7.05
N HIS A 951 11.12 -9.02 -8.12
CA HIS A 951 11.97 -8.34 -9.10
C HIS A 951 11.24 -7.26 -9.93
N VAL A 952 9.91 -7.35 -10.07
CA VAL A 952 9.07 -6.32 -10.69
C VAL A 952 9.17 -4.97 -9.96
N SER A 953 9.33 -5.02 -8.63
CA SER A 953 9.47 -3.83 -7.79
C SER A 953 10.82 -3.14 -7.98
N GLU A 954 11.90 -3.90 -8.22
CA GLU A 954 13.25 -3.35 -8.36
C GLU A 954 13.38 -2.43 -9.59
N LYS A 955 12.74 -2.77 -10.71
CA LYS A 955 12.80 -2.00 -11.97
C LYS A 955 12.13 -0.62 -11.89
N VAL A 956 11.34 -0.34 -10.84
CA VAL A 956 10.78 0.99 -10.58
C VAL A 956 11.87 1.96 -10.08
N VAL A 957 12.86 1.46 -9.35
CA VAL A 957 13.91 2.28 -8.72
C VAL A 957 14.79 2.97 -9.77
N GLU A 958 15.25 2.23 -10.78
CA GLU A 958 16.16 2.77 -11.80
C GLU A 958 15.47 3.87 -12.63
N ARG A 959 14.25 3.65 -13.12
CA ARG A 959 13.46 4.69 -13.81
C ARG A 959 13.17 5.91 -12.92
N LEU A 960 12.98 5.74 -11.61
CA LEU A 960 12.75 6.87 -10.70
C LEU A 960 14.04 7.69 -10.46
N VAL A 961 15.19 7.02 -10.32
CA VAL A 961 16.49 7.68 -10.16
C VAL A 961 16.87 8.45 -11.43
N GLU A 962 16.69 7.86 -12.61
CA GLU A 962 16.91 8.59 -13.88
C GLU A 962 16.03 9.83 -13.99
N ARG A 963 14.73 9.74 -13.67
CA ARG A 963 13.81 10.89 -13.72
C ARG A 963 14.17 12.02 -12.73
N ILE A 964 14.95 11.72 -11.69
CA ILE A 964 15.49 12.70 -10.73
C ILE A 964 16.87 13.23 -11.18
N VAL A 965 17.65 12.43 -11.92
CA VAL A 965 18.98 12.81 -12.43
C VAL A 965 18.90 13.61 -13.74
N VAL A 966 17.83 13.48 -14.54
CA VAL A 966 17.61 14.29 -15.77
C VAL A 966 17.08 15.71 -15.45
N MET A 967 17.79 16.41 -14.57
CA MET A 967 17.95 17.87 -14.67
C MET A 967 19.29 18.15 -15.36
N ARG A 968 19.28 18.17 -16.70
CA ARG A 968 20.48 18.49 -17.50
C ARG A 968 21.12 19.81 -17.06
N GLU A 969 22.44 19.90 -17.11
CA GLU A 969 23.11 21.20 -17.04
C GLU A 969 22.74 22.04 -18.28
N ARG A 970 22.55 23.35 -18.09
CA ARG A 970 22.09 24.27 -19.14
C ARG A 970 23.09 24.37 -20.30
N GLU A 971 22.68 23.95 -21.49
CA GLU A 971 23.48 24.00 -22.72
C GLU A 971 23.65 25.46 -23.17
N LYS A 972 24.86 26.02 -22.96
CA LYS A 972 25.16 27.44 -23.26
C LYS A 972 25.06 27.73 -24.77
N MET A 973 24.16 28.63 -25.13
CA MET A 973 24.04 29.19 -26.48
C MET A 973 25.33 29.92 -26.92
N PRO A 974 25.73 29.85 -28.21
CA PRO A 974 26.86 30.62 -28.76
C PRO A 974 26.74 32.13 -28.57
N ASP A 975 27.86 32.87 -28.59
CA ASP A 975 27.85 34.35 -28.47
C ASP A 975 27.32 35.06 -29.72
N ARG A 976 27.35 34.40 -30.88
CA ARG A 976 26.77 34.88 -32.14
C ARG A 976 25.88 33.80 -32.74
N ARG A 977 24.59 34.07 -32.83
CA ARG A 977 23.54 33.08 -33.14
C ARG A 977 22.98 33.26 -34.55
N LYS A 978 22.46 32.18 -35.13
CA LYS A 978 21.61 32.20 -36.33
C LYS A 978 20.14 32.28 -35.88
N GLY A 979 19.24 32.65 -36.78
CA GLY A 979 17.80 32.69 -36.53
C GLY A 979 17.08 33.60 -37.52
N TYR A 980 15.78 33.80 -37.33
CA TYR A 980 14.96 34.69 -38.15
C TYR A 980 14.17 35.70 -37.30
N THR A 981 13.49 36.63 -37.97
CA THR A 981 12.50 37.52 -37.35
C THR A 981 11.24 37.52 -38.19
N GLN A 982 10.21 36.80 -37.74
CA GLN A 982 8.91 36.79 -38.37
C GLN A 982 8.02 37.87 -37.77
N LYS A 983 7.47 38.72 -38.63
CA LYS A 983 6.50 39.76 -38.26
C LYS A 983 5.11 39.28 -38.65
N ALA A 984 4.15 39.40 -37.75
CA ALA A 984 2.75 39.11 -38.02
C ALA A 984 1.83 40.17 -37.40
N VAL A 985 0.58 40.18 -37.85
CA VAL A 985 -0.52 40.90 -37.21
C VAL A 985 -1.59 39.88 -36.86
N VAL A 986 -1.75 39.56 -35.58
CA VAL A 986 -2.73 38.57 -35.07
C VAL A 986 -3.88 39.34 -34.43
N GLY A 987 -5.11 39.22 -34.95
CA GLY A 987 -6.27 39.92 -34.40
C GLY A 987 -6.15 41.46 -34.41
N GLY A 988 -5.30 42.02 -35.28
CA GLY A 988 -4.96 43.45 -35.32
C GLY A 988 -3.70 43.85 -34.53
N HIS A 989 -3.17 42.97 -33.69
CA HIS A 989 -2.01 43.22 -32.81
C HIS A 989 -0.69 42.81 -33.49
N LYS A 990 0.32 43.69 -33.44
CA LYS A 990 1.61 43.48 -34.14
C LYS A 990 2.57 42.68 -33.27
N VAL A 991 2.93 41.48 -33.74
CA VAL A 991 3.84 40.52 -33.11
C VAL A 991 5.12 40.39 -33.93
N TYR A 992 6.27 40.33 -33.25
CA TYR A 992 7.57 40.00 -33.82
C TYR A 992 8.16 38.80 -33.07
N LEU A 993 8.07 37.61 -33.67
CA LEU A 993 8.79 36.43 -33.21
C LEU A 993 10.22 36.50 -33.73
N ARG A 994 11.22 36.40 -32.84
CA ARG A 994 12.63 36.21 -33.20
C ARG A 994 13.13 34.90 -32.59
N THR A 995 14.00 34.21 -33.31
CA THR A 995 14.57 32.93 -32.86
C THR A 995 16.08 33.02 -32.71
N GLY A 996 16.65 32.19 -31.84
CA GLY A 996 18.09 31.95 -31.75
C GLY A 996 18.38 30.45 -31.83
N GLU A 997 19.28 30.09 -32.74
CA GLU A 997 19.69 28.71 -33.03
C GLU A 997 21.09 28.39 -32.50
N TYR A 998 21.29 27.14 -32.11
CA TYR A 998 22.60 26.51 -31.95
C TYR A 998 23.29 26.35 -33.33
N ASP A 999 24.59 26.07 -33.34
CA ASP A 999 25.35 25.93 -34.59
C ASP A 999 24.88 24.77 -35.49
N ASP A 1000 24.23 23.76 -34.90
CA ASP A 1000 23.62 22.61 -35.58
C ASP A 1000 22.22 22.89 -36.17
N GLY A 1001 21.61 24.05 -35.89
CA GLY A 1001 20.28 24.43 -36.36
C GLY A 1001 19.12 23.99 -35.46
N ARG A 1002 19.38 23.43 -34.26
CA ARG A 1002 18.37 23.36 -33.18
C ARG A 1002 18.03 24.77 -32.70
N ILE A 1003 16.76 25.02 -32.37
CA ILE A 1003 16.37 26.25 -31.68
C ILE A 1003 16.72 26.17 -30.19
N GLY A 1004 17.24 27.26 -29.63
CA GLY A 1004 17.57 27.37 -28.20
C GLY A 1004 17.03 28.63 -27.52
N GLU A 1005 16.45 29.57 -28.26
CA GLU A 1005 15.71 30.70 -27.66
C GLU A 1005 14.66 31.30 -28.61
N ILE A 1006 13.67 31.96 -28.02
CA ILE A 1006 12.65 32.78 -28.67
C ILE A 1006 12.49 34.13 -27.96
N PHE A 1007 12.20 35.17 -28.73
CA PHE A 1007 11.80 36.49 -28.23
C PHE A 1007 10.51 36.91 -28.93
N ILE A 1008 9.55 37.46 -28.19
CA ILE A 1008 8.23 37.86 -28.72
C ILE A 1008 8.01 39.35 -28.38
N ASP A 1009 8.24 40.22 -29.35
CA ASP A 1009 8.05 41.68 -29.20
C ASP A 1009 6.66 42.09 -29.70
N MET A 1010 5.98 42.98 -28.96
CA MET A 1010 4.62 43.43 -29.26
C MET A 1010 4.45 44.94 -29.12
N HIS A 1011 3.61 45.54 -29.97
CA HIS A 1011 3.41 47.00 -30.06
C HIS A 1011 1.95 47.42 -29.79
N LYS A 1012 1.79 48.52 -29.02
CA LYS A 1012 0.52 49.15 -28.59
C LYS A 1012 -0.31 48.33 -27.58
N GLU A 1013 0.35 47.77 -26.57
CA GLU A 1013 -0.31 46.95 -25.53
C GLU A 1013 0.01 47.44 -24.11
N GLY A 1014 -0.80 47.01 -23.15
CA GLY A 1014 -0.58 47.29 -21.74
C GLY A 1014 0.70 46.64 -21.21
N ALA A 1015 1.41 47.35 -20.32
CA ALA A 1015 2.71 46.91 -19.80
C ALA A 1015 2.69 45.52 -19.14
N ALA A 1016 1.56 45.10 -18.57
CA ALA A 1016 1.39 43.78 -17.99
C ALA A 1016 1.49 42.65 -19.04
N LEU A 1017 0.79 42.77 -20.17
CA LEU A 1017 0.80 41.75 -21.23
C LEU A 1017 2.18 41.63 -21.87
N ARG A 1018 2.84 42.77 -22.16
CA ARG A 1018 4.21 42.75 -22.70
C ARG A 1018 5.21 42.11 -21.73
N SER A 1019 5.12 42.39 -20.43
CA SER A 1019 5.97 41.77 -19.42
C SER A 1019 5.69 40.27 -19.27
N PHE A 1020 4.43 39.84 -19.33
CA PHE A 1020 4.06 38.43 -19.31
C PHE A 1020 4.61 37.67 -20.52
N ILE A 1021 4.40 38.18 -21.73
CA ILE A 1021 4.89 37.57 -22.97
C ILE A 1021 6.43 37.52 -23.03
N ASN A 1022 7.12 38.55 -22.54
CA ASN A 1022 8.58 38.52 -22.39
C ASN A 1022 9.05 37.44 -21.39
N ASN A 1023 8.43 37.37 -20.20
CA ASN A 1023 8.78 36.37 -19.19
C ASN A 1023 8.49 34.94 -19.67
N PHE A 1024 7.39 34.75 -20.40
CA PHE A 1024 7.05 33.49 -21.05
C PHE A 1024 8.10 33.08 -22.11
N ALA A 1025 8.49 34.00 -22.99
CA ALA A 1025 9.52 33.74 -23.99
C ALA A 1025 10.88 33.39 -23.35
N ILE A 1026 11.22 34.03 -22.23
CA ILE A 1026 12.41 33.68 -21.42
C ILE A 1026 12.28 32.28 -20.81
N ALA A 1027 11.12 31.91 -20.26
CA ALA A 1027 10.89 30.60 -19.66
C ALA A 1027 11.02 29.46 -20.69
N VAL A 1028 10.42 29.62 -21.87
CA VAL A 1028 10.54 28.66 -22.99
C VAL A 1028 11.99 28.58 -23.49
N SER A 1029 12.67 29.72 -23.62
CA SER A 1029 14.09 29.76 -24.01
C SER A 1029 15.01 29.06 -23.00
N LEU A 1030 14.74 29.20 -21.70
CA LEU A 1030 15.45 28.47 -20.66
C LEU A 1030 15.16 26.97 -20.78
N GLY A 1031 13.90 26.55 -20.93
CA GLY A 1031 13.54 25.15 -21.08
C GLY A 1031 14.19 24.46 -22.29
N LEU A 1032 14.22 25.12 -23.45
CA LEU A 1032 14.97 24.66 -24.62
C LEU A 1032 16.47 24.48 -24.30
N GLN A 1033 17.08 25.40 -23.55
CA GLN A 1033 18.49 25.32 -23.10
C GLN A 1033 18.73 24.29 -21.99
N TYR A 1034 17.69 23.86 -21.28
CA TYR A 1034 17.71 22.70 -20.38
C TYR A 1034 17.40 21.38 -21.12
N GLY A 1035 17.19 21.43 -22.44
CA GLY A 1035 17.01 20.26 -23.29
C GLY A 1035 15.58 19.75 -23.39
N VAL A 1036 14.57 20.54 -23.01
CA VAL A 1036 13.15 20.23 -23.29
C VAL A 1036 12.93 20.26 -24.82
N PRO A 1037 12.32 19.23 -25.43
CA PRO A 1037 12.03 19.24 -26.87
C PRO A 1037 11.10 20.38 -27.27
N LEU A 1038 11.27 20.90 -28.48
CA LEU A 1038 10.35 21.90 -29.05
C LEU A 1038 8.91 21.34 -29.21
N GLU A 1039 8.81 20.04 -29.48
CA GLU A 1039 7.55 19.31 -29.71
C GLU A 1039 6.59 19.40 -28.52
N GLU A 1040 7.10 19.17 -27.30
CA GLU A 1040 6.37 19.34 -26.03
C GLU A 1040 5.73 20.74 -25.93
N TYR A 1041 6.45 21.79 -26.34
CA TYR A 1041 5.92 23.15 -26.32
C TYR A 1041 4.94 23.43 -27.47
N VAL A 1042 5.06 22.75 -28.61
CA VAL A 1042 4.10 22.86 -29.70
C VAL A 1042 2.78 22.23 -29.31
N ASP A 1043 2.78 21.00 -28.79
CA ASP A 1043 1.54 20.32 -28.44
C ASP A 1043 0.91 20.87 -27.14
N ALA A 1044 1.70 21.43 -26.21
CA ALA A 1044 1.15 22.10 -25.01
C ALA A 1044 0.53 23.50 -25.27
N PHE A 1045 0.98 24.24 -26.29
CA PHE A 1045 0.57 25.63 -26.50
C PHE A 1045 -0.18 25.94 -27.81
N THR A 1046 -0.20 25.03 -28.78
CA THR A 1046 -1.13 25.14 -29.92
C THR A 1046 -2.60 24.98 -29.45
N PHE A 1047 -3.52 25.54 -30.22
CA PHE A 1047 -4.97 25.60 -29.95
C PHE A 1047 -5.40 26.33 -28.66
N THR A 1048 -4.44 26.87 -27.88
CA THR A 1048 -4.73 27.72 -26.71
C THR A 1048 -5.50 28.97 -27.10
N ARG A 1049 -6.52 29.33 -26.30
CA ARG A 1049 -7.50 30.38 -26.63
C ARG A 1049 -7.47 31.53 -25.64
N PHE A 1050 -6.98 32.70 -26.07
CA PHE A 1050 -7.08 33.96 -25.34
C PHE A 1050 -6.76 35.14 -26.28
N GLU A 1051 -7.26 36.33 -25.96
CA GLU A 1051 -7.02 37.54 -26.77
C GLU A 1051 -5.62 38.14 -26.53
N PRO A 1052 -4.97 38.77 -27.54
CA PRO A 1052 -5.35 38.84 -28.96
C PRO A 1052 -5.44 37.50 -29.72
N ALA A 1053 -6.55 37.32 -30.43
CA ALA A 1053 -6.85 36.18 -31.29
C ALA A 1053 -7.52 36.66 -32.58
N GLY A 1054 -7.49 35.88 -33.66
CA GLY A 1054 -8.18 36.23 -34.91
C GLY A 1054 -7.37 35.95 -36.18
N PRO A 1055 -7.69 36.64 -37.29
CA PRO A 1055 -6.97 36.47 -38.55
C PRO A 1055 -5.52 36.96 -38.42
N VAL A 1056 -4.63 36.31 -39.16
CA VAL A 1056 -3.19 36.53 -39.17
C VAL A 1056 -2.75 37.13 -40.50
N GLN A 1057 -2.13 38.31 -40.46
CA GLN A 1057 -1.58 38.98 -41.65
C GLN A 1057 -0.05 39.02 -41.59
N GLY A 1058 0.60 38.90 -42.75
CA GLY A 1058 2.06 38.90 -42.85
C GLY A 1058 2.75 37.56 -42.59
N ASN A 1059 2.00 36.46 -42.45
CA ASN A 1059 2.51 35.11 -42.48
C ASN A 1059 1.93 34.34 -43.69
N ASP A 1060 2.79 33.59 -44.38
CA ASP A 1060 2.41 32.97 -45.64
C ASP A 1060 1.66 31.64 -45.46
N SER A 1061 1.79 30.98 -44.32
CA SER A 1061 1.20 29.66 -44.04
C SER A 1061 0.10 29.67 -42.99
N ILE A 1062 0.16 30.55 -41.99
CA ILE A 1062 -0.83 30.64 -40.91
C ILE A 1062 -1.71 31.86 -41.17
N LYS A 1063 -3.01 31.63 -41.41
CA LYS A 1063 -3.99 32.68 -41.77
C LYS A 1063 -4.96 33.02 -40.64
N TYR A 1064 -5.04 32.19 -39.61
CA TYR A 1064 -5.84 32.40 -38.41
C TYR A 1064 -5.13 31.78 -37.19
N ALA A 1065 -5.32 32.35 -36.01
CA ALA A 1065 -4.80 31.81 -34.75
C ALA A 1065 -5.76 32.09 -33.58
N THR A 1066 -5.84 31.17 -32.62
CA THR A 1066 -6.72 31.29 -31.44
C THR A 1066 -6.10 32.05 -30.27
N SER A 1067 -4.80 32.34 -30.34
CA SER A 1067 -4.05 33.25 -29.48
C SER A 1067 -2.71 33.61 -30.13
N ILE A 1068 -1.95 34.51 -29.51
CA ILE A 1068 -0.56 34.80 -29.91
C ILE A 1068 0.36 33.59 -29.69
N LEU A 1069 0.12 32.77 -28.66
CA LEU A 1069 0.95 31.58 -28.40
C LEU A 1069 0.61 30.46 -29.39
N ASP A 1070 -0.66 30.24 -29.69
CA ASP A 1070 -1.09 29.38 -30.79
C ASP A 1070 -0.43 29.79 -32.12
N TYR A 1071 -0.39 31.10 -32.43
CA TYR A 1071 0.35 31.60 -33.60
C TYR A 1071 1.85 31.27 -33.54
N VAL A 1072 2.53 31.59 -32.42
CA VAL A 1072 3.98 31.41 -32.28
C VAL A 1072 4.38 29.93 -32.39
N PHE A 1073 3.68 29.03 -31.70
CA PHE A 1073 4.06 27.62 -31.71
C PHE A 1073 3.71 26.91 -33.01
N ARG A 1074 2.63 27.29 -33.71
CA ARG A 1074 2.42 26.84 -35.11
C ARG A 1074 3.56 27.27 -36.02
N GLU A 1075 4.04 28.52 -35.93
CA GLU A 1075 5.13 29.01 -36.80
C GLU A 1075 6.46 28.30 -36.50
N LEU A 1076 6.74 28.01 -35.23
CA LEU A 1076 7.91 27.22 -34.83
C LEU A 1076 7.82 25.77 -35.33
N ALA A 1077 6.64 25.13 -35.24
CA ALA A 1077 6.40 23.78 -35.74
C ALA A 1077 6.58 23.68 -37.26
N VAL A 1078 5.98 24.61 -38.03
CA VAL A 1078 6.15 24.71 -39.49
C VAL A 1078 7.61 24.96 -39.86
N SER A 1079 8.33 25.82 -39.12
CA SER A 1079 9.69 26.23 -39.47
C SER A 1079 10.78 25.21 -39.11
N TYR A 1080 10.71 24.59 -37.93
CA TYR A 1080 11.78 23.74 -37.39
C TYR A 1080 11.49 22.23 -37.45
N MET A 1081 10.21 21.85 -37.41
CA MET A 1081 9.76 20.44 -37.38
C MET A 1081 9.16 19.98 -38.70
N GLY A 1082 8.78 20.90 -39.60
CA GLY A 1082 8.11 20.55 -40.87
C GLY A 1082 6.66 20.10 -40.69
N ARG A 1083 6.02 20.46 -39.57
CA ARG A 1083 4.61 20.16 -39.28
C ARG A 1083 3.66 21.08 -40.07
N TYR A 1084 3.59 20.83 -41.37
CA TYR A 1084 2.69 21.53 -42.30
C TYR A 1084 1.20 21.22 -42.05
N ASP A 1085 0.88 20.17 -41.27
CA ASP A 1085 -0.45 19.88 -40.73
C ASP A 1085 -1.05 21.02 -39.87
N LEU A 1086 -0.17 21.85 -39.28
CA LEU A 1086 -0.57 23.02 -38.48
C LEU A 1086 -0.69 24.31 -39.30
N ALA A 1087 -0.34 24.28 -40.59
CA ALA A 1087 -0.52 25.39 -41.52
C ALA A 1087 -1.95 25.43 -42.08
N HIS A 1088 -2.38 26.61 -42.52
CA HIS A 1088 -3.62 26.83 -43.26
C HIS A 1088 -3.38 26.88 -44.79
N VAL A 1089 -2.12 27.01 -45.21
CA VAL A 1089 -1.64 26.92 -46.60
C VAL A 1089 -0.28 26.22 -46.57
N ASP A 1090 -0.15 25.08 -47.25
CA ASP A 1090 1.12 24.37 -47.36
C ASP A 1090 2.08 25.14 -48.31
N PRO A 1091 3.31 25.46 -47.88
CA PRO A 1091 4.38 25.97 -48.75
C PRO A 1091 4.77 25.06 -49.94
N SER A 1092 4.20 23.86 -50.09
CA SER A 1092 4.35 23.03 -51.30
C SER A 1092 3.48 23.51 -52.48
N GLU A 1093 2.29 24.06 -52.23
CA GLU A 1093 1.31 24.36 -53.28
C GLU A 1093 1.46 25.75 -53.91
N THR A 1094 2.09 26.71 -53.22
CA THR A 1094 2.26 28.11 -53.67
C THR A 1094 3.32 28.30 -54.77
N GLY A 1095 3.52 27.29 -55.62
CA GLY A 1095 4.63 27.18 -56.58
C GLY A 1095 4.26 27.13 -58.07
N PHE A 1096 2.99 27.40 -58.44
CA PHE A 1096 2.53 27.33 -59.84
C PHE A 1096 1.73 28.56 -60.29
N ASP A 1097 2.37 29.44 -61.06
CA ASP A 1097 1.68 30.49 -61.83
C ASP A 1097 0.94 29.87 -63.02
N ALA A 1098 -0.30 30.31 -63.25
CA ALA A 1098 -1.17 29.74 -64.27
C ALA A 1098 -0.96 30.39 -65.66
N ILE A 1099 -0.23 29.71 -66.55
CA ILE A 1099 -0.38 29.72 -68.02
C ILE A 1099 0.34 28.48 -68.59
N GLY A 1100 -0.37 27.63 -69.33
CA GLY A 1100 0.12 26.29 -69.69
C GLY A 1100 0.77 26.16 -71.07
N LYS A 1101 1.57 25.08 -71.25
CA LYS A 1101 1.97 24.52 -72.55
C LYS A 1101 2.62 23.15 -72.40
N GLY A 1102 2.40 22.28 -73.40
CA GLY A 1102 3.27 21.15 -73.73
C GLY A 1102 3.05 19.85 -72.94
N ILE A 1103 2.88 18.75 -73.67
CA ILE A 1103 3.11 17.39 -73.16
C ILE A 1103 4.45 16.95 -73.74
N GLU A 1104 5.48 16.77 -72.90
CA GLU A 1104 6.46 15.68 -72.96
C GLU A 1104 7.50 15.79 -71.82
N GLU A 1105 8.35 14.77 -71.70
CA GLU A 1105 9.48 14.61 -70.77
C GLU A 1105 9.18 14.61 -69.25
N GLY A 1106 9.18 13.39 -68.68
CA GLY A 1106 9.25 13.18 -67.24
C GLY A 1106 10.48 12.37 -66.85
N LYS A 1107 11.36 12.94 -66.03
CA LYS A 1107 12.29 12.25 -65.12
C LYS A 1107 12.93 13.25 -64.16
N ALA A 1108 12.98 12.93 -62.87
CA ALA A 1108 13.83 13.66 -61.93
C ALA A 1108 15.31 13.25 -62.14
N PRO A 1109 16.27 14.18 -62.09
CA PRO A 1109 17.69 13.83 -62.14
C PRO A 1109 18.15 13.26 -60.80
N GLU A 1110 18.51 11.98 -60.78
CA GLU A 1110 19.19 11.38 -59.63
C GLU A 1110 20.60 11.97 -59.47
N GLY A 1111 21.01 12.28 -58.23
CA GLY A 1111 22.44 12.48 -57.93
C GLY A 1111 22.96 13.89 -57.62
N THR A 1112 22.17 14.78 -57.00
CA THR A 1112 22.71 16.02 -56.37
C THR A 1112 22.45 16.06 -54.88
N VAL A 1113 23.38 15.52 -54.07
CA VAL A 1113 23.42 15.78 -52.63
C VAL A 1113 23.89 17.22 -52.40
N ALA A 1114 23.02 18.07 -51.84
CA ALA A 1114 23.40 19.41 -51.44
C ALA A 1114 24.51 19.34 -50.36
N PRO A 1115 25.64 20.05 -50.53
CA PRO A 1115 26.77 19.91 -49.61
C PRO A 1115 26.44 20.45 -48.22
N ALA A 1116 26.84 19.71 -47.18
CA ALA A 1116 26.59 20.01 -45.76
C ALA A 1116 27.28 21.28 -45.21
N SER A 1117 27.72 22.19 -46.08
CA SER A 1117 28.27 23.50 -45.75
C SER A 1117 27.22 24.63 -45.73
N ALA A 1118 26.06 24.45 -46.38
CA ALA A 1118 25.01 25.48 -46.45
C ALA A 1118 24.41 25.83 -45.07
N THR A 1119 24.10 24.80 -44.26
CA THR A 1119 23.60 24.93 -42.88
C THR A 1119 24.58 25.62 -41.92
N LYS A 1120 25.86 25.76 -42.29
CA LYS A 1120 26.82 26.54 -41.50
C LYS A 1120 26.59 28.05 -41.59
N TYR A 1121 25.92 28.54 -42.63
CA TYR A 1121 25.74 29.98 -42.91
C TYR A 1121 24.28 30.46 -42.99
N LEU A 1122 23.31 29.54 -43.02
CA LEU A 1122 21.88 29.83 -43.09
C LEU A 1122 21.14 29.30 -41.84
N SER A 1123 20.05 29.97 -41.45
CA SER A 1123 19.17 29.55 -40.35
C SER A 1123 18.20 28.45 -40.81
N LYS A 1124 18.05 27.39 -40.02
CA LYS A 1124 17.13 26.28 -40.35
C LYS A 1124 15.68 26.74 -40.36
N GLY A 1125 15.32 27.62 -39.41
CA GLY A 1125 13.98 28.19 -39.33
C GLY A 1125 13.68 29.15 -40.49
N LEU A 1126 14.65 29.98 -40.90
CA LEU A 1126 14.47 30.95 -41.98
C LEU A 1126 14.11 30.28 -43.32
N THR A 1127 14.69 29.11 -43.62
CA THR A 1127 14.39 28.35 -44.83
C THR A 1127 13.26 27.31 -44.64
N ARG A 1128 12.59 27.35 -43.48
CA ARG A 1128 11.53 26.40 -43.05
C ARG A 1128 11.93 24.94 -43.29
N SER A 1129 13.17 24.61 -42.90
CA SER A 1129 13.79 23.29 -43.04
C SER A 1129 13.93 22.73 -44.48
N ARG A 1130 13.73 23.53 -45.54
CA ARG A 1130 14.08 23.19 -46.93
C ARG A 1130 15.42 23.85 -47.32
N THR A 1131 16.18 23.27 -48.25
CA THR A 1131 17.43 23.87 -48.81
C THR A 1131 17.50 23.82 -50.33
N ASP A 1132 16.41 23.38 -50.95
CA ASP A 1132 16.43 22.59 -52.19
C ASP A 1132 16.60 23.47 -53.45
N ASN A 1133 16.28 24.76 -53.34
CA ASN A 1133 16.31 25.76 -54.42
C ASN A 1133 17.43 26.81 -54.27
N LEU A 1134 18.43 26.60 -53.39
CA LEU A 1134 19.47 27.59 -53.08
C LEU A 1134 20.75 27.44 -53.91
N VAL A 1135 20.83 28.14 -55.04
CA VAL A 1135 22.02 28.18 -55.91
C VAL A 1135 23.09 29.14 -55.36
N VAL A 1136 24.16 28.58 -54.77
CA VAL A 1136 25.33 29.35 -54.32
C VAL A 1136 26.26 29.64 -55.51
N MET A 1137 26.16 30.82 -56.11
CA MET A 1137 27.12 31.26 -57.14
C MET A 1137 28.54 31.35 -56.56
N ARG A 1138 29.48 30.62 -57.17
CA ARG A 1138 30.92 30.76 -56.94
C ARG A 1138 31.57 31.42 -58.15
N SER A 1139 32.19 32.58 -57.95
CA SER A 1139 33.09 33.19 -58.94
C SER A 1139 34.41 32.39 -59.03
N ALA A 1140 34.90 32.23 -60.25
CA ALA A 1140 36.12 31.48 -60.60
C ALA A 1140 37.39 32.40 -60.59
N PRO A 1141 38.62 31.86 -60.78
CA PRO A 1141 39.80 32.39 -60.09
C PRO A 1141 40.76 33.26 -60.93
N ALA A 1142 41.66 33.95 -60.22
CA ALA A 1142 42.88 34.58 -60.73
C ALA A 1142 44.05 34.41 -59.72
N THR A 1143 45.28 34.70 -60.12
CA THR A 1143 46.51 34.20 -59.46
C THR A 1143 47.36 35.27 -58.74
N ASP A 1144 48.36 34.75 -58.02
CA ASP A 1144 49.69 35.32 -57.73
C ASP A 1144 49.96 36.23 -56.50
N ALA A 1145 51.16 35.93 -55.96
CA ALA A 1145 52.13 36.80 -55.26
C ALA A 1145 52.04 37.09 -53.75
N ALA A 1146 53.25 37.37 -53.23
CA ALA A 1146 53.64 37.97 -51.94
C ALA A 1146 53.69 37.11 -50.65
N THR A 1147 54.92 36.95 -50.15
CA THR A 1147 55.32 36.22 -48.93
C THR A 1147 55.47 37.19 -47.71
N PRO A 1148 56.09 36.85 -46.56
CA PRO A 1148 55.38 36.80 -45.27
C PRO A 1148 55.77 37.90 -44.26
N VAL A 1149 55.09 37.91 -43.10
CA VAL A 1149 55.56 38.61 -41.88
C VAL A 1149 55.45 37.68 -40.64
N LYS A 1150 56.42 37.80 -39.72
CA LYS A 1150 56.52 37.06 -38.44
C LYS A 1150 56.24 38.01 -37.25
N MET A 1151 56.36 37.46 -36.03
CA MET A 1151 56.66 38.15 -34.74
C MET A 1151 55.46 38.73 -33.97
N ALA A 1152 55.50 38.91 -32.64
CA ALA A 1152 56.25 38.22 -31.55
C ALA A 1152 55.90 38.81 -30.17
N TYR A 1153 55.67 37.97 -29.15
CA TYR A 1153 55.74 38.30 -27.71
C TYR A 1153 54.82 39.48 -27.24
N SER A 1154 54.71 39.90 -25.98
CA SER A 1154 55.34 39.51 -24.70
C SER A 1154 54.32 39.48 -23.53
N GLN A 1155 54.77 39.04 -22.34
CA GLN A 1155 54.10 39.34 -21.06
C GLN A 1155 54.18 40.85 -20.72
N PRO A 1156 53.56 41.30 -19.61
CA PRO A 1156 54.36 41.44 -18.38
C PRO A 1156 53.70 40.84 -17.11
N GLU A 1157 54.45 40.84 -16.01
CA GLU A 1157 54.09 40.23 -14.72
C GLU A 1157 53.81 41.25 -13.59
N ALA A 1158 53.30 40.72 -12.48
CA ALA A 1158 53.76 40.94 -11.10
C ALA A 1158 53.19 42.05 -10.18
N HIS A 1159 53.16 41.65 -8.90
CA HIS A 1159 53.18 42.42 -7.65
C HIS A 1159 51.95 43.20 -7.16
N ALA A 1160 51.76 43.44 -5.85
CA ALA A 1160 52.08 42.69 -4.60
C ALA A 1160 51.61 43.48 -3.36
N LYS A 1161 51.52 42.78 -2.19
CA LYS A 1161 51.51 43.23 -0.77
C LYS A 1161 50.21 42.91 0.00
N SER A 1162 50.20 42.68 1.33
CA SER A 1162 51.00 41.82 2.25
C SER A 1162 50.77 42.23 3.72
N ALA A 1163 50.94 41.27 4.66
CA ALA A 1163 51.03 41.44 6.14
C ALA A 1163 49.70 41.76 6.87
N SER A 1164 49.46 41.38 8.14
CA SER A 1164 50.15 40.47 9.11
C SER A 1164 49.13 40.09 10.23
N ARG A 1165 49.04 38.84 10.75
CA ARG A 1165 49.86 38.22 11.83
C ARG A 1165 49.94 39.05 13.12
N ILE A 1166 49.96 38.50 14.34
CA ILE A 1166 50.18 37.13 14.88
C ILE A 1166 49.23 36.95 16.11
N GLY A 1167 48.94 35.81 16.74
CA GLY A 1167 49.44 34.41 16.81
C GLY A 1167 48.84 33.80 18.12
N ASP A 1168 49.34 32.79 18.84
CA ASP A 1168 50.03 31.48 18.64
C ASP A 1168 49.94 30.77 20.05
N VAL A 1169 50.11 29.47 20.34
CA VAL A 1169 50.57 28.26 19.61
C VAL A 1169 49.51 27.11 19.81
N LEU A 1170 49.68 25.81 20.18
CA LEU A 1170 50.77 24.87 20.52
C LEU A 1170 50.33 23.38 20.22
N GLU A 1171 51.12 22.38 20.63
CA GLU A 1171 50.99 20.92 20.43
C GLU A 1171 50.31 20.21 21.66
N GLY A 1172 50.05 18.89 21.78
CA GLY A 1172 50.15 17.71 20.90
C GLY A 1172 50.14 16.35 21.69
N ALA A 1173 49.84 15.22 21.02
CA ALA A 1173 50.12 13.80 21.39
C ALA A 1173 49.46 13.05 22.60
N THR A 1174 48.60 12.06 22.27
CA THR A 1174 48.42 10.66 22.81
C THR A 1174 48.69 10.18 24.27
N ALA A 1175 47.62 9.58 24.86
CA ALA A 1175 47.50 8.19 25.43
C ALA A 1175 47.68 7.81 26.95
N LEU A 1176 46.69 7.04 27.47
CA LEU A 1176 46.65 6.10 28.65
C LEU A 1176 46.84 6.71 30.09
N LYS A 1177 46.23 6.24 31.21
CA LYS A 1177 45.66 4.94 31.62
C LYS A 1177 44.63 5.05 32.81
N GLN A 1178 44.16 3.90 33.33
CA GLN A 1178 43.34 3.57 34.55
C GLN A 1178 43.87 4.15 35.90
N GLU A 1179 43.22 4.13 37.09
CA GLU A 1179 41.89 3.70 37.64
C GLU A 1179 41.71 4.28 39.07
N ALA A 1180 40.48 4.31 39.64
CA ALA A 1180 40.18 4.12 41.10
C ALA A 1180 38.67 4.28 41.45
N GLU A 1181 38.26 3.68 42.57
CA GLU A 1181 36.95 3.85 43.26
C GLU A 1181 37.16 4.42 44.70
N GLN A 1182 36.20 4.64 45.60
CA GLN A 1182 34.72 4.47 45.68
C GLN A 1182 34.18 5.37 46.81
N ASP A 1183 32.93 5.85 46.78
CA ASP A 1183 32.00 5.75 47.96
C ASP A 1183 30.54 6.19 47.68
N LEU A 1184 29.60 5.67 48.49
CA LEU A 1184 28.16 6.01 48.49
C LEU A 1184 27.65 6.42 49.88
N SER A 1185 26.57 7.22 49.91
CA SER A 1185 26.20 8.02 51.08
C SER A 1185 25.48 7.23 52.19
N PRO A 1186 25.50 7.68 53.46
CA PRO A 1186 24.94 6.90 54.58
C PRO A 1186 23.43 6.61 54.51
N THR A 1187 22.65 7.41 53.78
CA THR A 1187 21.18 7.31 53.72
C THR A 1187 20.72 5.97 53.13
N GLU A 1188 21.43 5.44 52.15
CA GLU A 1188 21.12 4.17 51.47
C GLU A 1188 21.32 2.94 52.38
N LYS A 1189 21.97 3.10 53.54
CA LYS A 1189 22.22 2.03 54.50
C LYS A 1189 21.10 1.86 55.54
N LEU A 1190 20.06 2.69 55.50
CA LEU A 1190 18.97 2.72 56.49
C LEU A 1190 17.68 2.00 56.06
N GLU A 1191 17.33 1.99 54.76
CA GLU A 1191 16.12 1.31 54.25
C GLU A 1191 16.28 -0.23 54.14
N ALA A 1192 17.50 -0.75 54.32
CA ALA A 1192 17.81 -2.18 54.21
C ALA A 1192 17.46 -3.01 55.48
N LEU A 1193 16.85 -2.40 56.50
CA LEU A 1193 16.57 -3.04 57.80
C LEU A 1193 15.10 -2.85 58.21
N GLN A 1194 14.52 -3.93 58.72
CA GLN A 1194 13.18 -4.03 59.33
C GLN A 1194 11.94 -3.99 58.39
N TRP A 1195 11.70 -5.09 57.65
CA TRP A 1195 10.47 -5.84 57.94
C TRP A 1195 10.58 -7.36 57.72
N SER A 1196 10.45 -8.10 58.82
CA SER A 1196 10.05 -9.51 58.89
C SER A 1196 9.33 -9.68 60.25
N ARG A 1197 8.45 -10.64 60.52
CA ARG A 1197 8.26 -11.99 59.96
C ARG A 1197 6.94 -12.57 60.51
N ALA A 1198 6.17 -13.32 59.72
CA ALA A 1198 5.29 -14.45 60.13
C ALA A 1198 4.36 -14.86 58.97
N GLY A 1199 4.15 -16.14 58.66
CA GLY A 1199 4.82 -17.35 59.13
C GLY A 1199 4.39 -18.57 58.30
N ALA A 1200 5.30 -19.52 58.06
CA ALA A 1200 5.02 -20.77 57.34
C ALA A 1200 5.91 -21.91 57.87
N ALA A 1201 5.43 -23.15 57.78
CA ALA A 1201 6.13 -24.35 58.27
C ALA A 1201 7.24 -24.81 57.30
N GLN A 1202 8.11 -25.71 57.79
CA GLN A 1202 9.37 -26.10 57.13
C GLN A 1202 9.19 -27.19 56.06
N ALA A 1203 9.86 -27.02 54.92
CA ALA A 1203 10.23 -28.11 54.01
C ALA A 1203 11.52 -27.77 53.23
N GLN A 1204 12.65 -28.35 53.67
CA GLN A 1204 14.02 -28.43 53.10
C GLN A 1204 14.72 -27.15 52.52
N PRO A 1205 16.06 -27.03 52.67
CA PRO A 1205 16.79 -25.83 52.25
C PRO A 1205 17.10 -25.80 50.74
N VAL A 1206 16.82 -24.66 50.11
CA VAL A 1206 17.27 -24.36 48.74
C VAL A 1206 18.69 -23.80 48.78
N ALA A 1207 19.62 -24.40 48.05
CA ALA A 1207 21.03 -23.99 47.99
C ALA A 1207 21.21 -22.48 47.72
N THR A 1208 22.09 -21.84 48.48
CA THR A 1208 22.33 -20.40 48.44
C THR A 1208 22.90 -19.92 47.10
N LYS A 1209 22.88 -18.60 46.87
CA LYS A 1209 23.57 -17.98 45.73
C LYS A 1209 25.10 -18.18 45.77
N ALA A 1210 25.68 -18.45 46.95
CA ALA A 1210 27.10 -18.75 47.10
C ALA A 1210 27.40 -20.20 46.67
N GLU A 1211 26.65 -21.18 47.18
CA GLU A 1211 26.81 -22.60 46.82
C GLU A 1211 26.57 -22.83 45.33
N ARG A 1212 25.53 -22.24 44.73
CA ARG A 1212 25.30 -22.34 43.28
C ARG A 1212 26.38 -21.67 42.42
N ARG A 1213 27.05 -20.63 42.92
CA ARG A 1213 28.24 -20.04 42.26
C ARG A 1213 29.49 -20.92 42.41
N ALA A 1214 29.66 -21.56 43.55
CA ALA A 1214 30.73 -22.54 43.77
C ALA A 1214 30.55 -23.78 42.88
N GLU A 1215 29.32 -24.30 42.78
CA GLU A 1215 28.97 -25.43 41.91
C GLU A 1215 29.17 -25.09 40.42
N ALA A 1216 28.72 -23.91 39.96
CA ALA A 1216 28.94 -23.48 38.59
C ALA A 1216 30.43 -23.38 38.23
N LYS A 1217 31.27 -22.86 39.14
CA LYS A 1217 32.73 -22.84 38.97
C LYS A 1217 33.35 -24.24 39.01
N ALA A 1218 32.86 -25.13 39.88
CA ALA A 1218 33.33 -26.52 39.96
C ALA A 1218 32.98 -27.33 38.70
N ARG A 1219 31.88 -26.98 38.01
CA ARG A 1219 31.50 -27.51 36.69
C ARG A 1219 32.22 -26.83 35.51
N GLY A 1220 33.09 -25.84 35.77
CA GLY A 1220 33.88 -25.16 34.74
C GLY A 1220 33.13 -24.14 33.89
N TYR A 1221 31.97 -23.62 34.36
CA TYR A 1221 31.23 -22.60 33.63
C TYR A 1221 31.90 -21.23 33.75
N GLU A 1222 32.33 -20.66 32.61
CA GLU A 1222 33.01 -19.37 32.53
C GLU A 1222 32.06 -18.18 32.85
N GLY A 1223 30.75 -18.37 32.64
CA GLY A 1223 29.71 -17.40 32.98
C GLY A 1223 29.25 -16.51 31.81
N ASP A 1224 29.79 -16.70 30.61
CA ASP A 1224 29.28 -16.13 29.37
C ASP A 1224 27.97 -16.83 28.92
N SER A 1225 27.11 -16.08 28.22
CA SER A 1225 25.91 -16.63 27.56
C SER A 1225 26.26 -17.29 26.24
N CYS A 1226 25.79 -18.52 26.00
CA CYS A 1226 25.84 -19.15 24.68
C CYS A 1226 25.10 -18.31 23.63
N SER A 1227 25.75 -18.01 22.50
CA SER A 1227 25.19 -17.21 21.41
C SER A 1227 23.97 -17.84 20.73
N GLU A 1228 23.88 -19.18 20.73
CA GLU A 1228 22.77 -19.94 20.13
C GLU A 1228 21.52 -20.01 21.04
N CYS A 1229 21.71 -20.38 22.31
CA CYS A 1229 20.60 -20.72 23.21
C CYS A 1229 20.45 -19.79 24.42
N GLY A 1230 21.30 -18.79 24.57
CA GLY A 1230 21.31 -17.84 25.69
C GLY A 1230 21.71 -18.41 27.06
N ASN A 1231 21.92 -19.74 27.18
CA ASN A 1231 22.22 -20.35 28.47
C ASN A 1231 23.70 -20.16 28.88
N PHE A 1232 23.93 -20.03 30.19
CA PHE A 1232 25.24 -19.68 30.79
C PHE A 1232 26.12 -20.91 31.10
N THR A 1233 25.86 -22.04 30.44
CA THR A 1233 26.56 -23.31 30.64
C THR A 1233 27.69 -23.50 29.63
N LEU A 1234 28.50 -22.46 29.40
CA LEU A 1234 29.69 -22.51 28.54
C LEU A 1234 30.90 -23.00 29.34
N VAL A 1235 31.47 -24.14 28.94
CA VAL A 1235 32.69 -24.74 29.49
C VAL A 1235 33.83 -24.57 28.49
N ARG A 1236 35.03 -24.24 28.96
CA ARG A 1236 36.22 -24.11 28.11
C ARG A 1236 36.69 -25.48 27.59
N ASN A 1237 36.91 -25.62 26.28
CA ASN A 1237 37.33 -26.86 25.63
C ASN A 1237 38.39 -26.56 24.56
N GLY A 1238 39.66 -26.61 24.95
CA GLY A 1238 40.78 -26.18 24.11
C GLY A 1238 40.83 -24.65 23.98
N THR A 1239 41.01 -24.16 22.75
CA THR A 1239 40.88 -22.73 22.41
C THR A 1239 39.43 -22.26 22.41
N CYS A 1240 38.47 -23.16 22.18
CA CYS A 1240 37.05 -22.86 22.10
C CYS A 1240 36.34 -22.92 23.47
N MET A 1241 35.10 -22.44 23.51
CA MET A 1241 34.12 -22.74 24.57
C MET A 1241 32.98 -23.59 24.00
N LYS A 1242 32.49 -24.57 24.75
CA LYS A 1242 31.38 -25.45 24.37
C LYS A 1242 30.21 -25.27 25.33
N CYS A 1243 28.98 -25.20 24.81
CA CYS A 1243 27.78 -25.18 25.64
C CYS A 1243 27.32 -26.59 26.01
N ASP A 1244 27.22 -26.89 27.31
CA ASP A 1244 26.69 -28.18 27.78
C ASP A 1244 25.20 -28.39 27.43
N THR A 1245 24.43 -27.31 27.29
CA THR A 1245 22.97 -27.38 27.07
C THR A 1245 22.58 -27.70 25.63
N CYS A 1246 23.32 -27.18 24.63
CA CYS A 1246 23.00 -27.37 23.21
C CYS A 1246 24.18 -27.91 22.37
N GLY A 1247 25.33 -28.19 22.97
CA GLY A 1247 26.50 -28.78 22.31
C GLY A 1247 27.33 -27.82 21.45
N SER A 1248 26.82 -26.63 21.10
CA SER A 1248 27.48 -25.66 20.21
C SER A 1248 28.83 -25.18 20.74
N THR A 1249 29.78 -24.94 19.83
CA THR A 1249 31.10 -24.37 20.13
C THR A 1249 31.22 -22.93 19.64
N THR A 1250 31.79 -22.06 20.46
CA THR A 1250 32.07 -20.64 20.14
C THR A 1250 33.51 -20.28 20.51
N GLY A 1251 34.06 -19.20 19.94
CA GLY A 1251 35.42 -18.74 20.21
C GLY A 1251 36.55 -19.62 19.68
N CYS A 1252 36.28 -20.55 18.76
CA CYS A 1252 37.34 -21.23 18.02
C CYS A 1252 38.07 -20.24 17.08
N SER A 1253 39.39 -20.32 17.05
CA SER A 1253 40.30 -19.60 16.16
C SER A 1253 40.53 -20.32 14.85
#